data_AF-A0A838A6X0-F1
#
_entry.id   AF-A0A838A6X0-F1
#
_cell.length_a   1.000
_cell.length_b   1.000
_cell.length_c   1.000
_cell.angle_alpha   90.00
_cell.angle_beta   90.00
_cell.angle_gamma   90.00
#
_symmetry.space_group_name_H-M   'P 1'
#
loop_
_entity.id
_entity.type
_entity.pdbx_description
1 polymer ?
#
loop_
_entity_poly.entity_id
_entity_poly.type
_entity_poly.pdbx_seq_one_letter_code
_entity_poly.pdbx_strand_id
1 'polypeptide(L)'
;MAAPDRDKALELAIAQIDKQYGKGSVMRLGEDQRAAVGAIPTGAIGLDVALGLGGLPRGRVVEVFGPESSGKTTVALHAVANAQAAGGIAAFIDAEHALDPEYAKALGVDTDALLVSQPDTGEQALEIADMLIRSGALDIVVIDSVAALVPRAEIEGEMGDSHVGLQARLMSQALRKLTSALHNSGTMALFINQLREKVGVMFGCFHYSTRVMLADGTQEKIGKIVNQRLPVEVMSYDPESDQIVPRKVVNWFNNGPAEEFLQFSVAKSGGNGRAQFAATENHLIRTPGGWRHAGELAEGERVLIAEEERLSDQQWEVILGSVMGDGHLAPNRRDRSGVRFRMGQGAKQSDYLDWKTSLLANIEHTRTTNAKGAVFTDFTPLPELYELQRAVYFGDGKKHLSWDYLKSLTPLSLAVWYMDDGCFTVRSKGAQQRTAGGSGRIEICVAAMAEDSQRRLMEYLRDTHDLDVKLVARGERQVPVLQFTTAATERFQQLIAPYVHPSMEYKLLPRFRGQFGVEPQFADPRMRPVPATVLDIHVKPTTRSMNRFDIEVEGNHNYFVDGVMVHNSPETTTGGKALKFYASVRLDVRRIETLKDGGEPVGNRTRVKVVKNKCAPPFKQSEFDILYGKGISREGSLIDMGVEHGILRKSGAWYTYEGDQLGQGKENARRFLSDNPDIANEVEKRIKEKMGIGASAEDGDDSAPAPVEF
;
A
#
# COMPACT_ATOMS: atom_id res chain seq x y z
N MET A 1 -31.62 -13.59 45.77
CA MET A 1 -31.49 -12.14 45.54
C MET A 1 -31.40 -11.93 44.04
N ALA A 2 -32.38 -11.26 43.45
CA ALA A 2 -32.36 -10.93 42.03
C ALA A 2 -31.16 -9.99 41.76
N ALA A 3 -30.41 -10.24 40.69
CA ALA A 3 -29.31 -9.40 40.27
C ALA A 3 -29.82 -7.95 40.08
N PRO A 4 -29.09 -6.93 40.53
CA PRO A 4 -29.49 -5.55 40.32
C PRO A 4 -29.61 -5.27 38.82
N ASP A 5 -30.73 -4.66 38.47
CA ASP A 5 -31.13 -4.30 37.11
C ASP A 5 -30.08 -3.38 36.48
N ARG A 6 -29.24 -3.94 35.59
CA ARG A 6 -28.06 -3.28 35.03
C ARG A 6 -28.42 -2.00 34.29
N ASP A 7 -29.58 -1.98 33.66
CA ASP A 7 -30.04 -0.83 32.87
C ASP A 7 -30.39 0.34 33.78
N LYS A 8 -31.01 0.09 34.93
CA LYS A 8 -31.33 1.11 35.92
C LYS A 8 -30.08 1.72 36.57
N ALA A 9 -29.05 0.90 36.81
CA ALA A 9 -27.77 1.38 37.31
C ALA A 9 -27.04 2.25 36.26
N LEU A 10 -27.13 1.88 34.98
CA LEU A 10 -26.58 2.65 33.87
C LEU A 10 -27.30 3.99 33.69
N GLU A 11 -28.63 4.02 33.75
CA GLU A 11 -29.42 5.26 33.66
C GLU A 11 -29.12 6.23 34.79
N LEU A 12 -29.01 5.72 36.03
CA LEU A 12 -28.61 6.54 37.18
C LEU A 12 -27.19 7.11 37.02
N ALA A 13 -26.26 6.33 36.48
CA ALA A 13 -24.90 6.79 36.19
C ALA A 13 -24.90 7.89 35.11
N ILE A 14 -25.64 7.70 34.01
CA ILE A 14 -25.79 8.71 32.95
C ILE A 14 -26.40 10.00 33.52
N ALA A 15 -27.48 9.91 34.29
CA ALA A 15 -28.13 11.07 34.91
C ALA A 15 -27.21 11.80 35.91
N GLN A 16 -26.39 11.04 36.66
CA GLN A 16 -25.42 11.62 37.59
C GLN A 16 -24.27 12.32 36.85
N ILE A 17 -23.83 11.75 35.72
CA ILE A 17 -22.81 12.35 34.85
C ILE A 17 -23.34 13.64 34.21
N ASP A 18 -24.55 13.66 33.66
CA ASP A 18 -25.16 14.88 33.11
C ASP A 18 -25.35 15.96 34.18
N LYS A 19 -25.68 15.58 35.42
CA LYS A 19 -25.82 16.52 36.55
C LYS A 19 -24.48 17.11 36.99
N GLN A 20 -23.39 16.34 36.93
CA GLN A 20 -22.06 16.78 37.36
C GLN A 20 -21.28 17.55 36.29
N TYR A 21 -21.42 17.16 35.02
CA TYR A 21 -20.57 17.65 33.92
C TYR A 21 -21.35 18.44 32.86
N GLY A 22 -22.67 18.53 32.99
CA GLY A 22 -23.56 19.24 32.06
C GLY A 22 -24.31 18.29 31.12
N LYS A 23 -25.48 18.70 30.63
CA LYS A 23 -26.28 17.90 29.69
C LYS A 23 -25.47 17.59 28.42
N GLY A 24 -25.45 16.31 28.03
CA GLY A 24 -24.74 15.84 26.83
C GLY A 24 -23.32 15.35 27.10
N SER A 25 -22.94 15.17 28.37
CA SER A 25 -21.62 14.68 28.75
C SER A 25 -21.42 13.19 28.45
N VAL A 26 -22.50 12.40 28.50
CA VAL A 26 -22.53 10.99 28.11
C VAL A 26 -23.89 10.70 27.45
N MET A 27 -23.87 10.19 26.22
CA MET A 27 -25.08 9.86 25.45
C MET A 27 -24.90 8.54 24.71
N ARG A 28 -26.01 7.88 24.33
CA ARG A 28 -25.95 6.69 23.48
C ARG A 28 -25.65 7.11 22.05
N LEU A 29 -24.71 6.40 21.39
CA LEU A 29 -24.23 6.74 20.05
C LEU A 29 -25.33 6.77 18.97
N GLY A 30 -26.48 6.11 19.21
CA GLY A 30 -27.64 6.07 18.32
C GLY A 30 -28.78 7.04 18.69
N GLU A 31 -28.71 7.73 19.84
CA GLU A 31 -29.62 8.85 20.19
C GLU A 31 -29.14 10.18 19.60
N ASP A 32 -28.11 10.11 18.76
CA ASP A 32 -27.53 11.22 18.05
C ASP A 32 -28.50 11.66 16.94
N GLN A 33 -29.27 12.72 17.21
CA GLN A 33 -29.40 13.79 16.21
C GLN A 33 -28.02 14.44 16.08
N ARG A 34 -27.05 13.69 15.54
CA ARG A 34 -25.70 14.18 15.31
C ARG A 34 -25.88 15.32 14.31
N ALA A 35 -25.82 16.56 14.78
CA ALA A 35 -25.86 17.71 13.89
C ALA A 35 -24.84 17.45 12.78
N ALA A 36 -25.31 17.44 11.52
CA ALA A 36 -24.44 17.22 10.38
C ALA A 36 -23.21 18.12 10.56
N VAL A 37 -22.01 17.55 10.47
CA VAL A 37 -20.77 18.32 10.68
C VAL A 37 -20.77 19.42 9.63
N GLY A 38 -21.03 20.66 10.06
CA GLY A 38 -21.08 21.80 9.16
C GLY A 38 -19.74 21.94 8.43
N ALA A 39 -19.80 22.38 7.18
CA ALA A 39 -18.61 22.53 6.33
C ALA A 39 -18.43 23.98 5.87
N ILE A 40 -17.18 24.40 5.71
CA ILE A 40 -16.80 25.66 5.05
C ILE A 40 -16.26 25.31 3.66
N PRO A 41 -16.87 25.80 2.57
CA PRO A 41 -16.39 25.54 1.21
C PRO A 41 -14.94 26.00 1.01
N THR A 42 -14.17 25.24 0.24
CA THR A 42 -12.74 25.52 -0.02
C THR A 42 -12.50 26.52 -1.16
N GLY A 43 -13.54 26.84 -1.94
CA GLY A 43 -13.43 27.63 -3.17
C GLY A 43 -13.08 26.78 -4.40
N ALA A 44 -12.70 25.51 -4.21
CA ALA A 44 -12.47 24.54 -5.28
C ALA A 44 -13.49 23.39 -5.17
N ILE A 45 -14.47 23.35 -6.08
CA ILE A 45 -15.52 22.33 -6.06
C ILE A 45 -14.98 20.89 -6.09
N GLY A 46 -13.91 20.63 -6.85
CA GLY A 46 -13.27 19.31 -6.86
C GLY A 46 -12.70 18.93 -5.50
N LEU A 47 -12.18 19.91 -4.74
CA LEU A 47 -11.66 19.67 -3.39
C LEU A 47 -12.81 19.47 -2.38
N ASP A 48 -13.89 20.24 -2.48
CA ASP A 48 -15.10 20.06 -1.66
C ASP A 48 -15.69 18.66 -1.84
N VAL A 49 -15.68 18.16 -3.07
CA VAL A 49 -16.08 16.79 -3.44
C VAL A 49 -15.11 15.75 -2.89
N ALA A 50 -13.80 15.98 -3.02
CA ALA A 50 -12.78 15.10 -2.47
C ALA A 50 -12.85 15.01 -0.94
N LEU A 51 -13.31 16.06 -0.26
CA LEU A 51 -13.53 16.07 1.19
C LEU A 51 -14.78 15.30 1.63
N GLY A 52 -15.75 15.09 0.73
CA GLY A 52 -16.96 14.31 0.96
C GLY A 52 -18.03 14.99 1.82
N LEU A 53 -17.72 16.13 2.44
CA LEU A 53 -18.65 16.96 3.22
C LEU A 53 -19.12 18.22 2.48
N GLY A 54 -18.59 18.48 1.28
CA GLY A 54 -18.78 19.75 0.58
C GLY A 54 -17.89 20.89 1.08
N GLY A 55 -16.87 20.59 1.89
CA GLY A 55 -15.90 21.56 2.39
C GLY A 55 -15.11 21.07 3.59
N LEU A 56 -14.39 22.00 4.24
CA LEU A 56 -13.60 21.74 5.44
C LEU A 56 -14.52 21.65 6.67
N PRO A 57 -14.29 20.73 7.61
CA PRO A 57 -15.19 20.49 8.74
C PRO A 57 -15.07 21.56 9.85
N ARG A 58 -16.20 22.15 10.24
CA ARG A 58 -16.32 23.06 11.39
C ARG A 58 -16.06 22.34 12.71
N GLY A 59 -15.60 23.09 13.71
CA GLY A 59 -15.28 22.58 15.05
C GLY A 59 -14.08 21.62 15.10
N ARG A 60 -13.25 21.60 14.05
CA ARG A 60 -12.12 20.66 13.92
C ARG A 60 -10.82 21.37 13.55
N VAL A 61 -9.72 20.66 13.79
CA VAL A 61 -8.38 21.05 13.33
C VAL A 61 -8.15 20.54 11.91
N VAL A 62 -7.72 21.41 11.01
CA VAL A 62 -7.32 21.14 9.63
C VAL A 62 -5.85 21.52 9.47
N GLU A 63 -5.05 20.67 8.82
CA GLU A 63 -3.67 21.00 8.43
C GLU A 63 -3.57 21.08 6.90
N VAL A 64 -3.03 22.20 6.40
CA VAL A 64 -2.69 22.39 4.98
C VAL A 64 -1.18 22.51 4.87
N PHE A 65 -0.54 21.54 4.22
CA PHE A 65 0.91 21.48 4.13
C PHE A 65 1.40 21.23 2.70
N GLY A 66 2.66 21.54 2.42
CA GLY A 66 3.24 21.44 1.09
C GLY A 66 4.47 22.33 0.88
N PRO A 67 5.14 22.23 -0.27
CA PRO A 67 6.31 23.05 -0.62
C PRO A 67 6.00 24.55 -0.66
N GLU A 68 7.03 25.39 -0.68
CA GLU A 68 6.88 26.83 -0.91
C GLU A 68 6.15 27.10 -2.24
N SER A 69 5.35 28.17 -2.26
CA SER A 69 4.56 28.59 -3.43
C SER A 69 3.62 27.52 -4.02
N SER A 70 3.25 26.48 -3.25
CA SER A 70 2.33 25.43 -3.73
C SER A 70 0.85 25.84 -3.73
N GLY A 71 0.50 26.94 -3.04
CA GLY A 71 -0.87 27.46 -2.94
C GLY A 71 -1.53 27.31 -1.57
N LYS A 72 -0.79 26.94 -0.52
CA LYS A 72 -1.31 26.73 0.85
C LYS A 72 -2.11 27.93 1.39
N THR A 73 -1.49 29.12 1.42
CA THR A 73 -2.11 30.36 1.89
C THR A 73 -3.30 30.75 1.01
N THR A 74 -3.24 30.47 -0.30
CA THR A 74 -4.40 30.71 -1.19
C THR A 74 -5.59 29.82 -0.82
N VAL A 75 -5.39 28.52 -0.54
CA VAL A 75 -6.46 27.63 -0.08
C VAL A 75 -7.04 28.13 1.25
N ALA A 76 -6.20 28.60 2.18
CA ALA A 76 -6.65 29.13 3.46
C ALA A 76 -7.46 30.43 3.31
N LEU A 77 -7.01 31.38 2.48
CA LEU A 77 -7.71 32.64 2.23
C LEU A 77 -9.05 32.43 1.51
N HIS A 78 -9.15 31.46 0.59
CA HIS A 78 -10.43 31.08 -0.01
C HIS A 78 -11.40 30.50 1.04
N ALA A 79 -10.92 29.67 1.97
CA ALA A 79 -11.75 29.18 3.08
C ALA A 79 -12.22 30.33 3.99
N VAL A 80 -11.36 31.33 4.25
CA VAL A 80 -11.72 32.55 5.00
C VAL A 80 -12.78 33.37 4.26
N ALA A 81 -12.58 33.64 2.97
CA ALA A 81 -13.53 34.39 2.14
C ALA A 81 -14.92 33.72 2.12
N ASN A 82 -14.95 32.39 1.97
CA ASN A 82 -16.22 31.64 1.99
C ASN A 82 -16.89 31.64 3.38
N ALA A 83 -16.12 31.65 4.46
CA ALA A 83 -16.67 31.77 5.81
C ALA A 83 -17.29 33.16 6.03
N GLN A 84 -16.60 34.23 5.60
CA GLN A 84 -17.11 35.61 5.69
C GLN A 84 -18.33 35.84 4.79
N ALA A 85 -18.33 35.27 3.58
CA ALA A 85 -19.48 35.34 2.67
C ALA A 85 -20.75 34.70 3.27
N ALA A 86 -20.58 33.72 4.18
CA ALA A 86 -21.68 33.13 4.94
C ALA A 86 -22.07 33.94 6.20
N GLY A 87 -21.50 35.14 6.38
CA GLY A 87 -21.71 36.01 7.55
C GLY A 87 -20.88 35.64 8.78
N GLY A 88 -19.91 34.72 8.62
CA GLY A 88 -19.06 34.25 9.71
C GLY A 88 -17.89 35.18 10.03
N ILE A 89 -17.33 35.04 11.23
CA ILE A 89 -16.17 35.82 11.69
C ILE A 89 -14.90 34.99 11.52
N ALA A 90 -13.87 35.60 10.90
CA ALA A 90 -12.59 34.98 10.65
C ALA A 90 -11.46 35.70 11.41
N ALA A 91 -10.47 34.92 11.86
CA ALA A 91 -9.20 35.46 12.34
C ALA A 91 -8.00 34.83 11.63
N PHE A 92 -6.92 35.60 11.52
CA PHE A 92 -5.68 35.21 10.88
C PHE A 92 -4.51 35.53 11.82
N ILE A 93 -3.82 34.50 12.27
CA ILE A 93 -2.60 34.59 13.07
C ILE A 93 -1.42 34.50 12.10
N ASP A 94 -0.90 35.66 11.71
CA ASP A 94 0.21 35.82 10.75
C ASP A 94 1.54 35.82 11.51
N ALA A 95 2.05 34.63 11.83
CA ALA A 95 3.36 34.42 12.43
C ALA A 95 4.50 34.54 11.41
N GLU A 96 4.22 34.40 10.09
CA GLU A 96 5.24 34.62 9.04
C GLU A 96 5.43 36.10 8.68
N HIS A 97 4.54 37.00 9.14
CA HIS A 97 4.50 38.41 8.76
C HIS A 97 4.47 38.61 7.23
N ALA A 98 3.77 37.72 6.53
CA ALA A 98 3.81 37.60 5.07
C ALA A 98 2.44 37.72 4.40
N LEU A 99 1.39 38.03 5.17
CA LEU A 99 0.05 38.23 4.61
C LEU A 99 0.00 39.52 3.77
N ASP A 100 -0.39 39.38 2.51
CA ASP A 100 -0.65 40.50 1.59
C ASP A 100 -2.15 40.87 1.62
N PRO A 101 -2.53 42.05 2.16
CA PRO A 101 -3.92 42.49 2.22
C PRO A 101 -4.55 42.73 0.84
N GLU A 102 -3.78 43.20 -0.14
CA GLU A 102 -4.28 43.45 -1.50
C GLU A 102 -4.62 42.13 -2.18
N TYR A 103 -3.75 41.13 -2.05
CA TYR A 103 -4.01 39.79 -2.55
C TYR A 103 -5.22 39.15 -1.83
N ALA A 104 -5.30 39.24 -0.50
CA ALA A 104 -6.45 38.72 0.26
C ALA A 104 -7.78 39.33 -0.22
N LYS A 105 -7.81 40.66 -0.41
CA LYS A 105 -8.97 41.37 -0.94
C LYS A 105 -9.32 40.92 -2.36
N ALA A 106 -8.33 40.68 -3.21
CA ALA A 106 -8.55 40.14 -4.56
C ALA A 106 -9.14 38.72 -4.56
N LEU A 107 -8.90 37.94 -3.49
CA LEU A 107 -9.52 36.62 -3.28
C LEU A 107 -10.94 36.69 -2.68
N GLY A 108 -11.46 37.88 -2.40
CA GLY A 108 -12.79 38.08 -1.82
C GLY A 108 -12.83 38.08 -0.29
N VAL A 109 -11.68 38.18 0.39
CA VAL A 109 -11.63 38.36 1.85
C VAL A 109 -12.05 39.79 2.19
N ASP A 110 -12.96 39.94 3.15
CA ASP A 110 -13.26 41.23 3.77
C ASP A 110 -12.15 41.58 4.76
N THR A 111 -11.18 42.35 4.28
CA THR A 111 -9.99 42.75 5.06
C THR A 111 -10.32 43.70 6.20
N ASP A 112 -11.42 44.45 6.12
CA ASP A 112 -11.81 45.40 7.16
C ASP A 112 -12.43 44.67 8.37
N ALA A 113 -13.09 43.53 8.12
CA ALA A 113 -13.67 42.67 9.15
C ALA A 113 -12.74 41.53 9.63
N LEU A 114 -11.63 41.27 8.94
CA LEU A 114 -10.71 40.18 9.27
C LEU A 114 -9.87 40.54 10.51
N LEU A 115 -9.95 39.70 11.56
CA LEU A 115 -9.12 39.86 12.75
C LEU A 115 -7.71 39.36 12.48
N VAL A 116 -6.73 40.26 12.31
CA VAL A 116 -5.33 39.88 12.09
C VAL A 116 -4.52 40.06 13.38
N SER A 117 -3.71 39.06 13.72
CA SER A 117 -2.75 39.13 14.81
C SER A 117 -1.36 38.74 14.30
N GLN A 118 -0.36 39.54 14.67
CA GLN A 118 1.05 39.32 14.35
C GLN A 118 1.82 39.10 15.67
N PRO A 119 1.91 37.85 16.15
CA PRO A 119 2.50 37.54 17.45
C PRO A 119 4.03 37.53 17.39
N ASP A 120 4.68 37.90 18.49
CA ASP A 120 6.14 37.86 18.64
C ASP A 120 6.66 36.46 18.99
N THR A 121 5.83 35.60 19.59
CA THR A 121 6.23 34.25 20.04
C THR A 121 5.17 33.19 19.72
N GLY A 122 5.59 31.93 19.61
CA GLY A 122 4.70 30.80 19.37
C GLY A 122 3.69 30.57 20.51
N GLU A 123 4.08 30.79 21.77
CA GLU A 123 3.17 30.75 22.92
C GLU A 123 2.06 31.79 22.78
N GLN A 124 2.43 33.05 22.51
CA GLN A 124 1.49 34.15 22.35
C GLN A 124 0.50 33.89 21.20
N ALA A 125 0.99 33.40 20.06
CA ALA A 125 0.16 33.04 18.91
C ALA A 125 -0.94 32.04 19.29
N LEU A 126 -0.58 30.98 20.01
CA LEU A 126 -1.49 29.90 20.40
C LEU A 126 -2.42 30.31 21.55
N GLU A 127 -1.98 31.19 22.45
CA GLU A 127 -2.83 31.78 23.50
C GLU A 127 -3.89 32.73 22.92
N ILE A 128 -3.51 33.60 21.97
CA ILE A 128 -4.46 34.45 21.25
C ILE A 128 -5.49 33.58 20.52
N ALA A 129 -5.05 32.52 19.82
CA ALA A 129 -5.96 31.58 19.17
C ALA A 129 -6.92 30.93 20.18
N ASP A 130 -6.43 30.43 21.33
CA ASP A 130 -7.27 29.82 22.37
C ASP A 130 -8.30 30.81 22.93
N MET A 131 -7.91 32.05 23.20
CA MET A 131 -8.82 33.11 23.66
C MET A 131 -9.92 33.42 22.65
N LEU A 132 -9.55 33.56 21.37
CA LEU A 132 -10.50 33.79 20.29
C LEU A 132 -11.48 32.61 20.13
N ILE A 133 -10.99 31.37 20.11
CA ILE A 133 -11.84 30.18 19.99
C ILE A 133 -12.81 30.06 21.17
N ARG A 134 -12.33 30.30 22.41
CA ARG A 134 -13.18 30.23 23.62
C ARG A 134 -14.26 31.30 23.68
N SER A 135 -14.11 32.40 22.95
CA SER A 135 -15.18 33.41 22.84
C SER A 135 -16.45 32.85 22.19
N GLY A 136 -16.32 31.78 21.38
CA GLY A 136 -17.43 31.18 20.63
C GLY A 136 -17.93 32.03 19.45
N ALA A 137 -17.26 33.15 19.16
CA ALA A 137 -17.69 34.08 18.11
C ALA A 137 -17.08 33.78 16.73
N LEU A 138 -16.01 32.99 16.66
CA LEU A 138 -15.29 32.74 15.40
C LEU A 138 -15.80 31.50 14.67
N ASP A 139 -15.89 31.59 13.36
CA ASP A 139 -16.16 30.47 12.47
C ASP A 139 -14.87 29.77 12.04
N ILE A 140 -13.82 30.54 11.78
CA ILE A 140 -12.53 30.06 11.31
C ILE A 140 -11.38 30.88 11.91
N VAL A 141 -10.32 30.19 12.32
CA VAL A 141 -9.02 30.78 12.65
C VAL A 141 -7.93 30.11 11.83
N VAL A 142 -7.16 30.93 11.10
CA VAL A 142 -5.99 30.48 10.32
C VAL A 142 -4.72 30.81 11.09
N ILE A 143 -3.77 29.88 11.12
CA ILE A 143 -2.44 30.07 11.69
C ILE A 143 -1.40 29.89 10.57
N ASP A 144 -0.77 30.98 10.14
CA ASP A 144 0.25 31.01 9.08
C ASP A 144 1.61 31.46 9.64
N SER A 145 2.58 30.57 9.86
CA SER A 145 2.52 29.12 9.73
C SER A 145 3.05 28.44 11.00
N VAL A 146 2.79 27.14 11.13
CA VAL A 146 3.32 26.32 12.24
C VAL A 146 4.84 26.41 12.32
N ALA A 147 5.54 26.57 11.19
CA ALA A 147 6.99 26.68 11.16
C ALA A 147 7.49 27.95 11.86
N ALA A 148 6.71 29.04 11.82
CA ALA A 148 7.00 30.33 12.41
C ALA A 148 6.57 30.45 13.89
N LEU A 149 5.94 29.42 14.46
CA LEU A 149 5.61 29.38 15.89
C LEU A 149 6.86 29.05 16.71
N VAL A 150 7.76 30.02 16.85
CA VAL A 150 9.03 29.86 17.56
C VAL A 150 8.81 30.09 19.07
N PRO A 151 9.17 29.13 19.95
CA PRO A 151 9.03 29.29 21.39
C PRO A 151 9.82 30.50 21.92
N ARG A 152 9.29 31.20 22.92
CA ARG A 152 9.95 32.35 23.55
C ARG A 152 11.39 32.06 23.98
N ALA A 153 11.62 30.88 24.56
CA ALA A 153 12.96 30.46 25.00
C ALA A 153 13.97 30.32 23.85
N GLU A 154 13.51 30.05 22.62
CA GLU A 154 14.36 29.98 21.43
C GLU A 154 14.63 31.38 20.85
N ILE A 155 13.68 32.30 20.97
CA ILE A 155 13.85 33.71 20.55
C ILE A 155 14.80 34.47 21.49
N GLU A 156 14.68 34.24 22.80
CA GLU A 156 15.53 34.89 23.81
C GLU A 156 16.92 34.24 23.96
N GLY A 157 17.13 33.05 23.39
CA GLY A 157 18.40 32.30 23.43
C GLY A 157 19.48 32.85 22.50
N GLU A 158 20.71 32.37 22.65
CA GLU A 158 21.81 32.76 21.75
C GLU A 158 21.77 31.95 20.45
N MET A 159 22.20 32.57 19.33
CA MET A 159 22.31 31.88 18.05
C MET A 159 23.31 30.70 18.16
N GLY A 160 22.79 29.48 18.12
CA GLY A 160 23.58 28.24 18.27
C GLY A 160 23.19 27.40 19.49
N ASP A 161 22.35 27.93 20.39
CA ASP A 161 21.81 27.17 21.50
C ASP A 161 20.94 25.99 21.03
N SER A 162 21.22 24.82 21.58
CA SER A 162 20.54 23.58 21.20
C SER A 162 19.22 23.42 21.94
N HIS A 163 18.14 23.96 21.37
CA HIS A 163 16.78 23.80 21.90
C HIS A 163 16.03 22.65 21.22
N VAL A 164 16.35 21.41 21.60
CA VAL A 164 15.76 20.22 20.97
C VAL A 164 14.29 20.07 21.33
N GLY A 165 13.41 20.21 20.32
CA GLY A 165 12.01 19.78 20.38
C GLY A 165 11.06 20.71 21.17
N LEU A 166 11.46 21.94 21.49
CA LEU A 166 10.60 22.90 22.20
C LEU A 166 9.31 23.19 21.43
N GLN A 167 9.40 23.49 20.12
CA GLN A 167 8.24 23.75 19.27
C GLN A 167 7.25 22.57 19.25
N ALA A 168 7.75 21.33 19.19
CA ALA A 168 6.90 20.14 19.20
C ALA A 168 6.16 19.95 20.54
N ARG A 169 6.80 20.29 21.66
CA ARG A 169 6.18 20.26 22.99
C ARG A 169 5.11 21.34 23.11
N LEU A 170 5.39 22.56 22.66
CA LEU A 170 4.45 23.67 22.62
C LEU A 170 3.18 23.29 21.85
N MET A 171 3.35 22.81 20.61
CA MET A 171 2.23 22.35 19.77
C MET A 171 1.41 21.24 20.43
N SER A 172 2.08 20.27 21.07
CA SER A 172 1.39 19.16 21.76
C SER A 172 0.52 19.64 22.92
N GLN A 173 0.99 20.64 23.68
CA GLN A 173 0.25 21.21 24.80
C GLN A 173 -0.92 22.08 24.30
N ALA A 174 -0.68 22.93 23.31
CA ALA A 174 -1.70 23.80 22.75
C ALA A 174 -2.83 23.01 22.10
N LEU A 175 -2.52 22.08 21.18
CA LEU A 175 -3.55 21.28 20.49
C LEU A 175 -4.42 20.47 21.46
N ARG A 176 -3.83 19.98 22.56
CA ARG A 176 -4.57 19.28 23.62
C ARG A 176 -5.62 20.17 24.28
N LYS A 177 -5.33 21.46 24.49
CA LYS A 177 -6.27 22.45 25.04
C LYS A 177 -7.29 22.92 24.00
N LEU A 178 -6.83 23.19 22.78
CA LEU A 178 -7.63 23.76 21.70
C LEU A 178 -8.72 22.80 21.19
N THR A 179 -8.43 21.50 21.08
CA THR A 179 -9.34 20.54 20.41
C THR A 179 -10.73 20.50 21.06
N SER A 180 -10.80 20.58 22.39
CA SER A 180 -12.08 20.61 23.12
C SER A 180 -12.82 21.94 22.90
N ALA A 181 -12.10 23.06 22.96
CA ALA A 181 -12.69 24.38 22.74
C ALA A 181 -13.23 24.56 21.32
N LEU A 182 -12.50 24.07 20.31
CA LEU A 182 -12.92 24.08 18.89
C LEU A 182 -14.21 23.28 18.70
N HIS A 183 -14.30 22.09 19.29
CA HIS A 183 -15.50 21.27 19.16
C HIS A 183 -16.73 21.95 19.75
N ASN A 184 -16.60 22.57 20.93
CA ASN A 184 -17.71 23.21 21.63
C ASN A 184 -18.14 24.55 20.99
N SER A 185 -17.20 25.29 20.42
CA SER A 185 -17.48 26.57 19.74
C SER A 185 -17.93 26.40 18.29
N GLY A 186 -17.66 25.25 17.67
CA GLY A 186 -17.87 25.08 16.23
C GLY A 186 -16.83 25.80 15.37
N THR A 187 -15.84 26.46 15.97
CA THR A 187 -14.75 27.14 15.24
C THR A 187 -13.84 26.13 14.55
N MET A 188 -13.48 26.38 13.29
CA MET A 188 -12.45 25.64 12.57
C MET A 188 -11.08 26.24 12.81
N ALA A 189 -10.08 25.43 13.15
CA ALA A 189 -8.69 25.87 13.18
C ALA A 189 -7.92 25.30 11.98
N LEU A 190 -7.44 26.17 11.09
CA LEU A 190 -6.64 25.82 9.94
C LEU A 190 -5.18 26.19 10.18
N PHE A 191 -4.31 25.18 10.24
CA PHE A 191 -2.87 25.35 10.37
C PHE A 191 -2.22 25.23 9.00
N ILE A 192 -1.55 26.29 8.57
CA ILE A 192 -0.65 26.24 7.42
C ILE A 192 0.69 25.71 7.91
N ASN A 193 1.24 24.75 7.18
CA ASN A 193 2.50 24.12 7.54
C ASN A 193 3.41 24.01 6.32
N GLN A 194 4.70 24.09 6.56
CA GLN A 194 5.68 23.86 5.51
C GLN A 194 6.14 22.41 5.54
N LEU A 195 6.44 21.87 4.36
CA LEU A 195 7.30 20.70 4.29
C LEU A 195 8.70 21.17 4.64
N ARG A 196 9.26 20.60 5.70
CA ARG A 196 10.68 20.68 5.93
C ARG A 196 11.29 19.33 5.59
N GLU A 197 12.36 19.43 4.82
CA GLU A 197 13.42 18.45 4.90
C GLU A 197 13.82 18.33 6.37
N LYS A 198 14.05 17.12 6.85
CA LYS A 198 14.48 16.92 8.23
C LYS A 198 15.91 17.42 8.41
N VAL A 199 16.10 18.73 8.57
CA VAL A 199 17.35 19.28 9.09
C VAL A 199 17.37 18.99 10.58
N GLY A 200 18.30 18.15 11.01
CA GLY A 200 18.50 17.80 12.43
C GLY A 200 17.61 16.67 12.97
N VAL A 201 16.63 16.14 12.21
CA VAL A 201 15.94 14.90 12.60
C VAL A 201 16.56 13.74 11.83
N MET A 202 17.37 12.95 12.52
CA MET A 202 17.93 11.71 11.97
C MET A 202 16.75 10.85 11.48
N PHE A 203 16.57 10.74 10.16
CA PHE A 203 15.93 9.62 9.50
C PHE A 203 16.98 8.90 8.66
N GLY A 204 16.82 7.60 8.53
CA GLY A 204 17.79 6.70 7.95
C GLY A 204 18.58 7.22 6.77
N CYS A 205 19.89 7.10 6.80
CA CYS A 205 20.74 7.36 5.65
C CYS A 205 21.68 6.19 5.40
N PHE A 206 22.27 6.17 4.21
CA PHE A 206 23.24 5.16 3.81
C PHE A 206 24.66 5.67 3.87
N HIS A 207 25.58 4.74 4.11
CA HIS A 207 27.01 4.96 3.94
C HIS A 207 27.33 5.15 2.44
N TYR A 208 28.36 5.94 2.14
CA TYR A 208 28.80 6.27 0.76
C TYR A 208 28.86 5.05 -0.19
N SER A 209 29.32 3.90 0.32
CA SER A 209 29.56 2.69 -0.47
C SER A 209 28.31 1.86 -0.78
N THR A 210 27.16 2.17 -0.18
CA THR A 210 25.92 1.43 -0.44
C THR A 210 25.54 1.59 -1.91
N ARG A 211 25.21 0.48 -2.56
CA ARG A 211 24.96 0.43 -4.01
C ARG A 211 23.47 0.47 -4.29
N VAL A 212 23.02 1.43 -5.07
CA VAL A 212 21.63 1.58 -5.54
C VAL A 212 21.47 0.82 -6.85
N MET A 213 20.36 0.09 -7.00
CA MET A 213 20.03 -0.61 -8.24
C MET A 213 19.42 0.36 -9.26
N LEU A 214 20.03 0.47 -10.44
CA LEU A 214 19.62 1.37 -11.51
C LEU A 214 18.70 0.66 -12.52
N ALA A 215 17.96 1.46 -13.30
CA ALA A 215 17.03 1.00 -14.32
C ALA A 215 17.67 0.16 -15.44
N ASP A 216 18.95 0.38 -15.72
CA ASP A 216 19.72 -0.35 -16.74
C ASP A 216 20.27 -1.71 -16.24
N GLY A 217 19.90 -2.12 -15.03
CA GLY A 217 20.38 -3.35 -14.38
C GLY A 217 21.76 -3.21 -13.73
N THR A 218 22.42 -2.05 -13.85
CA THR A 218 23.68 -1.79 -13.17
C THR A 218 23.46 -1.31 -11.73
N GLN A 219 24.56 -1.13 -11.01
CA GLN A 219 24.54 -0.60 -9.65
C GLN A 219 25.55 0.52 -9.49
N GLU A 220 25.17 1.59 -8.79
CA GLU A 220 26.03 2.73 -8.51
C GLU A 220 26.03 3.11 -7.03
N LYS A 221 27.15 3.63 -6.52
CA LYS A 221 27.27 4.05 -5.12
C LYS A 221 26.37 5.26 -4.85
N ILE A 222 25.56 5.18 -3.80
CA ILE A 222 24.65 6.27 -3.41
C ILE A 222 25.41 7.57 -3.17
N GLY A 223 26.60 7.51 -2.57
CA GLY A 223 27.41 8.70 -2.35
C GLY A 223 27.90 9.36 -3.64
N LYS A 224 28.09 8.58 -4.72
CA LYS A 224 28.41 9.13 -6.05
C LYS A 224 27.17 9.74 -6.70
N ILE A 225 26.04 9.05 -6.65
CA ILE A 225 24.74 9.55 -7.15
C ILE A 225 24.43 10.91 -6.50
N VAL A 226 24.57 11.02 -5.19
CA VAL A 226 24.30 12.25 -4.43
C VAL A 226 25.32 13.35 -4.71
N ASN A 227 26.62 13.08 -4.56
CA ASN A 227 27.63 14.13 -4.68
C ASN A 227 27.71 14.71 -6.09
N GLN A 228 27.41 13.91 -7.12
CA GLN A 228 27.43 14.34 -8.52
C GLN A 228 26.05 14.70 -9.05
N ARG A 229 24.99 14.59 -8.23
CA ARG A 229 23.58 14.81 -8.61
C ARG A 229 23.22 14.09 -9.92
N LEU A 230 23.55 12.80 -10.00
CA LEU A 230 23.36 12.03 -11.23
C LEU A 230 21.86 11.89 -11.55
N PRO A 231 21.40 12.25 -12.77
CA PRO A 231 20.01 12.13 -13.19
C PRO A 231 19.70 10.69 -13.61
N VAL A 232 19.73 9.77 -12.66
CA VAL A 232 19.51 8.34 -12.89
C VAL A 232 18.09 7.91 -12.54
N GLU A 233 17.67 6.82 -13.15
CA GLU A 233 16.47 6.08 -12.75
C GLU A 233 16.90 4.88 -11.91
N VAL A 234 16.20 4.68 -10.80
CA VAL A 234 16.44 3.60 -9.84
C VAL A 234 15.27 2.63 -9.86
N MET A 235 15.55 1.35 -9.59
CA MET A 235 14.48 0.37 -9.43
C MET A 235 13.69 0.67 -8.16
N SER A 236 12.37 0.70 -8.28
CA SER A 236 11.41 0.98 -7.22
C SER A 236 10.26 -0.01 -7.30
N TYR A 237 9.67 -0.37 -6.17
CA TYR A 237 8.50 -1.24 -6.12
C TYR A 237 7.22 -0.41 -6.13
N ASP A 238 6.30 -0.79 -7.00
CA ASP A 238 4.98 -0.20 -7.15
C ASP A 238 3.92 -1.12 -6.51
N PRO A 239 3.33 -0.73 -5.36
CA PRO A 239 2.38 -1.57 -4.66
C PRO A 239 1.01 -1.66 -5.36
N GLU A 240 0.67 -0.74 -6.28
CA GLU A 240 -0.60 -0.78 -6.99
C GLU A 240 -0.58 -1.80 -8.13
N SER A 241 0.56 -1.89 -8.82
CA SER A 241 0.75 -2.83 -9.95
C SER A 241 1.45 -4.13 -9.57
N ASP A 242 1.95 -4.27 -8.33
CA ASP A 242 2.76 -5.41 -7.87
C ASP A 242 3.99 -5.66 -8.78
N GLN A 243 4.66 -4.58 -9.17
CA GLN A 243 5.78 -4.61 -10.11
C GLN A 243 6.96 -3.78 -9.62
N ILE A 244 8.17 -4.22 -9.99
CA ILE A 244 9.39 -3.43 -9.82
C ILE A 244 9.61 -2.61 -11.10
N VAL A 245 9.51 -1.29 -10.98
CA VAL A 245 9.51 -0.33 -12.08
C VAL A 245 10.62 0.72 -11.90
N PRO A 246 11.18 1.27 -12.99
CA PRO A 246 12.14 2.36 -12.90
C PRO A 246 11.45 3.66 -12.47
N ARG A 247 12.10 4.42 -11.59
CA ARG A 247 11.63 5.74 -11.13
C ARG A 247 12.81 6.71 -11.07
N LYS A 248 12.56 7.97 -11.42
CA LYS A 248 13.59 9.01 -11.43
C LYS A 248 13.98 9.42 -10.01
N VAL A 249 15.27 9.66 -9.83
CA VAL A 249 15.77 10.37 -8.65
C VAL A 249 15.43 11.86 -8.80
N VAL A 250 14.70 12.40 -7.83
CA VAL A 250 14.23 13.80 -7.85
C VAL A 250 15.02 14.70 -6.91
N ASN A 251 15.53 14.16 -5.79
CA ASN A 251 16.35 14.91 -4.83
C ASN A 251 17.55 14.08 -4.32
N TRP A 252 18.63 14.76 -3.92
CA TRP A 252 19.90 14.16 -3.48
C TRP A 252 20.34 14.76 -2.14
N PHE A 253 20.57 13.92 -1.13
CA PHE A 253 20.82 14.36 0.24
C PHE A 253 22.18 13.90 0.77
N ASN A 254 22.98 14.85 1.26
CA ASN A 254 24.20 14.62 2.02
C ASN A 254 24.03 15.23 3.41
N ASN A 255 23.65 14.40 4.38
CA ASN A 255 23.15 14.79 5.70
C ASN A 255 24.27 14.86 6.77
N GLY A 256 25.49 15.19 6.35
CA GLY A 256 26.65 15.26 7.23
C GLY A 256 27.06 13.90 7.82
N PRO A 257 28.01 13.86 8.77
CA PRO A 257 28.53 12.62 9.32
C PRO A 257 27.50 11.87 10.19
N ALA A 258 27.53 10.54 10.13
CA ALA A 258 26.92 9.64 11.11
C ALA A 258 27.90 9.34 12.24
N GLU A 259 27.37 9.09 13.44
CA GLU A 259 28.14 8.48 14.53
C GLU A 259 28.56 7.05 14.14
N GLU A 260 27.61 6.28 13.61
CA GLU A 260 27.84 4.90 13.18
C GLU A 260 26.92 4.47 12.03
N PHE A 261 27.29 3.38 11.37
CA PHE A 261 26.45 2.67 10.41
C PHE A 261 26.35 1.20 10.80
N LEU A 262 25.17 0.62 10.68
CA LEU A 262 24.98 -0.82 10.74
C LEU A 262 25.24 -1.41 9.34
N GLN A 263 26.19 -2.34 9.26
CA GLN A 263 26.46 -3.11 8.06
C GLN A 263 25.55 -4.35 8.07
N PHE A 264 24.76 -4.49 7.02
CA PHE A 264 23.90 -5.64 6.79
C PHE A 264 24.53 -6.58 5.78
N SER A 265 24.37 -7.88 6.01
CA SER A 265 24.51 -8.94 5.02
C SER A 265 23.20 -9.72 4.93
N VAL A 266 22.56 -9.71 3.77
CA VAL A 266 21.26 -10.38 3.54
C VAL A 266 21.46 -11.51 2.53
N ALA A 267 20.82 -12.65 2.74
CA ALA A 267 20.90 -13.80 1.84
C ALA A 267 20.36 -13.43 0.44
N LYS A 268 21.10 -13.84 -0.60
CA LYS A 268 20.71 -13.64 -2.00
C LYS A 268 20.92 -14.93 -2.79
N SER A 269 20.11 -15.16 -3.82
CA SER A 269 20.17 -16.37 -4.62
C SER A 269 21.32 -16.33 -5.63
N GLY A 270 21.51 -15.18 -6.28
CA GLY A 270 22.52 -14.93 -7.32
C GLY A 270 23.85 -14.34 -6.82
N GLY A 271 24.80 -14.24 -7.74
CA GLY A 271 26.10 -13.60 -7.51
C GLY A 271 26.97 -14.27 -6.43
N ASN A 272 27.54 -13.46 -5.54
CA ASN A 272 28.29 -13.92 -4.37
C ASN A 272 27.37 -14.57 -3.29
N GLY A 273 26.05 -14.49 -3.47
CA GLY A 273 25.05 -15.05 -2.56
C GLY A 273 24.65 -14.12 -1.41
N ARG A 274 25.10 -12.86 -1.41
CA ARG A 274 24.82 -11.90 -0.33
C ARG A 274 24.56 -10.50 -0.90
N ALA A 275 23.49 -9.87 -0.46
CA ALA A 275 23.29 -8.43 -0.60
C ALA A 275 23.92 -7.71 0.59
N GLN A 276 24.66 -6.63 0.34
CA GLN A 276 25.37 -5.88 1.36
C GLN A 276 25.12 -4.38 1.25
N PHE A 277 24.69 -3.79 2.35
CA PHE A 277 24.49 -2.34 2.46
C PHE A 277 24.77 -1.88 3.88
N ALA A 278 25.05 -0.59 4.04
CA ALA A 278 25.25 0.00 5.36
C ALA A 278 24.35 1.22 5.54
N ALA A 279 23.59 1.21 6.63
CA ALA A 279 22.56 2.21 6.92
C ALA A 279 22.63 2.64 8.39
N THR A 280 22.12 3.83 8.71
CA THR A 280 21.94 4.25 10.10
C THR A 280 20.78 3.48 10.74
N GLU A 281 20.80 3.34 12.07
CA GLU A 281 19.83 2.49 12.82
C GLU A 281 18.36 2.83 12.54
N ASN A 282 18.06 4.09 12.34
CA ASN A 282 16.72 4.58 12.07
C ASN A 282 16.26 4.43 10.60
N HIS A 283 17.03 3.80 9.72
CA HIS A 283 16.63 3.62 8.33
C HIS A 283 15.53 2.57 8.18
N LEU A 284 14.51 2.87 7.38
CA LEU A 284 13.37 1.98 7.20
C LEU A 284 13.67 0.96 6.10
N ILE A 285 13.69 -0.31 6.49
CA ILE A 285 13.87 -1.45 5.59
C ILE A 285 12.53 -2.19 5.50
N ARG A 286 12.17 -2.62 4.30
CA ARG A 286 10.92 -3.36 4.11
C ARG A 286 11.09 -4.79 4.59
N THR A 287 10.21 -5.23 5.49
CA THR A 287 10.04 -6.62 5.91
C THR A 287 8.71 -7.17 5.37
N PRO A 288 8.49 -8.50 5.39
CA PRO A 288 7.18 -9.07 5.06
C PRO A 288 6.02 -8.50 5.91
N GLY A 289 6.32 -8.07 7.15
CA GLY A 289 5.34 -7.50 8.07
C GLY A 289 5.17 -5.98 7.98
N GLY A 290 5.92 -5.29 7.12
CA GLY A 290 5.88 -3.83 7.02
C GLY A 290 7.26 -3.17 7.06
N TRP A 291 7.27 -1.84 7.16
CA TRP A 291 8.50 -1.06 7.33
C TRP A 291 8.98 -1.15 8.78
N ARG A 292 10.27 -1.45 8.99
CA ARG A 292 10.92 -1.49 10.31
C ARG A 292 12.24 -0.73 10.28
N HIS A 293 12.65 -0.19 11.43
CA HIS A 293 13.94 0.47 11.55
C HIS A 293 15.09 -0.54 11.52
N ALA A 294 16.20 -0.17 10.89
CA ALA A 294 17.38 -1.03 10.73
C ALA A 294 17.93 -1.52 12.08
N GLY A 295 17.98 -0.67 13.10
CA GLY A 295 18.43 -1.03 14.45
C GLY A 295 17.46 -1.93 15.23
N GLU A 296 16.22 -2.08 14.75
CA GLU A 296 15.27 -3.04 15.32
C GLU A 296 15.38 -4.42 14.67
N LEU A 297 16.13 -4.56 13.57
CA LEU A 297 16.31 -5.83 12.89
C LEU A 297 17.42 -6.64 13.58
N ALA A 298 17.24 -7.96 13.58
CA ALA A 298 18.21 -8.91 14.10
C ALA A 298 18.58 -9.97 13.05
N GLU A 299 19.71 -10.65 13.26
CA GLU A 299 20.07 -11.83 12.48
C GLU A 299 18.96 -12.89 12.53
N GLY A 300 18.69 -13.53 11.40
CA GLY A 300 17.60 -14.48 11.23
C GLY A 300 16.24 -13.85 10.86
N GLU A 301 16.05 -12.54 11.05
CA GLU A 301 14.85 -11.87 10.59
C GLU A 301 14.78 -11.76 9.05
N ARG A 302 13.60 -11.42 8.51
CA ARG A 302 13.35 -11.37 7.06
C ARG A 302 13.13 -9.94 6.55
N VAL A 303 13.81 -9.60 5.46
CA VAL A 303 13.63 -8.37 4.68
C VAL A 303 13.21 -8.70 3.25
N LEU A 304 12.61 -7.76 2.53
CA LEU A 304 12.27 -7.96 1.12
C LEU A 304 13.46 -7.61 0.22
N ILE A 305 13.82 -8.54 -0.66
CA ILE A 305 14.86 -8.39 -1.67
C ILE A 305 14.26 -8.58 -3.07
N ALA A 306 14.70 -7.80 -4.05
CA ALA A 306 14.39 -8.00 -5.46
C ALA A 306 15.16 -9.20 -6.00
N GLU A 307 14.45 -10.25 -6.36
CA GLU A 307 14.99 -11.44 -7.02
C GLU A 307 14.22 -11.71 -8.31
N GLU A 308 14.85 -12.44 -9.21
CA GLU A 308 14.29 -12.80 -10.51
C GLU A 308 13.43 -14.06 -10.36
N GLU A 309 12.13 -13.93 -10.61
CA GLU A 309 11.20 -15.04 -10.73
C GLU A 309 11.24 -15.55 -12.18
N ARG A 310 11.40 -16.87 -12.35
CA ARG A 310 11.62 -17.54 -13.64
C ARG A 310 10.56 -18.60 -13.95
N LEU A 311 9.85 -19.09 -12.95
CA LEU A 311 8.83 -20.11 -13.11
C LEU A 311 7.52 -19.52 -13.66
N SER A 312 6.97 -20.16 -14.68
CA SER A 312 5.60 -19.93 -15.12
C SER A 312 4.59 -20.63 -14.20
N ASP A 313 3.30 -20.29 -14.35
CA ASP A 313 2.22 -20.95 -13.61
C ASP A 313 2.20 -22.47 -13.87
N GLN A 314 2.37 -22.91 -15.12
CA GLN A 314 2.44 -24.33 -15.46
C GLN A 314 3.63 -25.02 -14.77
N GLN A 315 4.77 -24.33 -14.67
CA GLN A 315 5.96 -24.89 -14.03
C GLN A 315 5.77 -25.04 -12.52
N TRP A 316 5.07 -24.10 -11.88
CA TRP A 316 4.61 -24.24 -10.51
C TRP A 316 3.75 -25.48 -10.32
N GLU A 317 2.79 -25.74 -11.21
CA GLU A 317 1.93 -26.93 -11.15
C GLU A 317 2.74 -28.24 -11.20
N VAL A 318 3.75 -28.31 -12.08
CA VAL A 318 4.65 -29.46 -12.20
C VAL A 318 5.49 -29.66 -10.94
N ILE A 319 6.02 -28.57 -10.38
CA ILE A 319 6.82 -28.61 -9.15
C ILE A 319 5.95 -29.06 -7.97
N LEU A 320 4.74 -28.52 -7.80
CA LEU A 320 3.82 -28.94 -6.74
C LEU A 320 3.45 -30.43 -6.86
N GLY A 321 3.16 -30.92 -8.07
CA GLY A 321 2.90 -32.34 -8.29
C GLY A 321 4.11 -33.21 -7.96
N SER A 322 5.29 -32.82 -8.45
CA SER A 322 6.53 -33.56 -8.23
C SER A 322 6.93 -33.56 -6.76
N VAL A 323 6.75 -32.45 -6.04
CA VAL A 323 7.04 -32.35 -4.60
C VAL A 323 6.14 -33.29 -3.79
N MET A 324 4.93 -33.62 -4.23
CA MET A 324 4.15 -34.69 -3.59
C MET A 324 4.78 -36.06 -3.87
N GLY A 325 5.26 -36.28 -5.08
CA GLY A 325 5.87 -37.52 -5.59
C GLY A 325 7.38 -37.67 -5.35
N ASP A 326 8.13 -37.85 -6.44
CA ASP A 326 9.57 -38.16 -6.44
C ASP A 326 10.48 -36.92 -6.27
N GLY A 327 9.89 -35.73 -6.38
CA GLY A 327 10.57 -34.45 -6.30
C GLY A 327 11.01 -34.10 -4.88
N HIS A 328 12.17 -33.44 -4.81
CA HIS A 328 12.77 -32.97 -3.57
C HIS A 328 13.27 -31.53 -3.71
N LEU A 329 12.97 -30.71 -2.70
CA LEU A 329 13.48 -29.35 -2.56
C LEU A 329 14.58 -29.35 -1.50
N ALA A 330 15.82 -29.13 -1.94
CA ALA A 330 16.98 -29.07 -1.07
C ALA A 330 17.39 -27.61 -0.84
N PRO A 331 17.47 -27.14 0.43
CA PRO A 331 17.95 -25.81 0.73
C PRO A 331 19.43 -25.66 0.36
N ASN A 332 19.85 -24.44 0.06
CA ASN A 332 21.26 -24.16 -0.17
C ASN A 332 22.04 -24.25 1.14
N ARG A 333 23.16 -24.99 1.15
CA ARG A 333 24.01 -25.18 2.33
C ARG A 333 25.09 -24.10 2.50
N ARG A 334 25.09 -23.05 1.67
CA ARG A 334 26.11 -21.98 1.65
C ARG A 334 25.53 -20.59 1.97
N ASP A 335 24.53 -20.53 2.85
CA ASP A 335 23.88 -19.27 3.29
C ASP A 335 23.32 -18.44 2.12
N ARG A 336 22.60 -19.07 1.20
CA ARG A 336 21.92 -18.42 0.06
C ARG A 336 20.42 -18.72 0.10
N SER A 337 19.61 -17.81 -0.41
CA SER A 337 18.14 -17.93 -0.42
C SER A 337 17.58 -18.89 -1.49
N GLY A 338 18.38 -19.35 -2.46
CA GLY A 338 17.90 -20.25 -3.52
C GLY A 338 17.69 -21.70 -3.08
N VAL A 339 16.65 -22.37 -3.59
CA VAL A 339 16.35 -23.78 -3.33
C VAL A 339 16.57 -24.62 -4.58
N ARG A 340 17.30 -25.73 -4.43
CA ARG A 340 17.50 -26.70 -5.52
C ARG A 340 16.31 -27.63 -5.62
N PHE A 341 15.69 -27.69 -6.78
CA PHE A 341 14.72 -28.72 -7.13
C PHE A 341 15.43 -29.90 -7.80
N ARG A 342 15.16 -31.12 -7.33
CA ARG A 342 15.63 -32.38 -7.92
C ARG A 342 14.44 -33.31 -8.10
N MET A 343 14.40 -34.01 -9.23
CA MET A 343 13.48 -35.12 -9.48
C MET A 343 14.25 -36.32 -10.03
N GLY A 344 13.71 -37.53 -9.85
CA GLY A 344 14.42 -38.73 -10.29
C GLY A 344 13.54 -39.97 -10.38
N GLN A 345 13.80 -40.77 -11.40
CA GLN A 345 12.99 -41.92 -11.79
C GLN A 345 13.85 -43.15 -12.03
N GLY A 346 13.24 -44.33 -11.92
CA GLY A 346 13.90 -45.59 -12.29
C GLY A 346 14.18 -45.67 -13.79
N ALA A 347 15.11 -46.55 -14.18
CA ALA A 347 15.57 -46.67 -15.58
C ALA A 347 14.43 -46.86 -16.61
N LYS A 348 13.34 -47.55 -16.23
CA LYS A 348 12.19 -47.84 -17.09
C LYS A 348 11.27 -46.63 -17.33
N GLN A 349 11.47 -45.55 -16.57
CA GLN A 349 10.66 -44.33 -16.62
C GLN A 349 11.51 -43.11 -17.02
N SER A 350 12.61 -43.34 -17.76
CA SER A 350 13.47 -42.26 -18.28
C SER A 350 12.70 -41.28 -19.15
N ASP A 351 11.85 -41.77 -20.05
CA ASP A 351 11.12 -40.95 -21.01
C ASP A 351 10.13 -40.01 -20.31
N TYR A 352 9.54 -40.48 -19.22
CA TYR A 352 8.68 -39.66 -18.35
C TYR A 352 9.48 -38.56 -17.63
N LEU A 353 10.68 -38.88 -17.14
CA LEU A 353 11.56 -37.87 -16.52
C LEU A 353 12.04 -36.84 -17.55
N ASP A 354 12.35 -37.27 -18.78
CA ASP A 354 12.79 -36.39 -19.85
C ASP A 354 11.65 -35.45 -20.27
N TRP A 355 10.40 -35.94 -20.33
CA TRP A 355 9.21 -35.10 -20.50
C TRP A 355 9.05 -34.08 -19.36
N LYS A 356 9.07 -34.51 -18.08
CA LYS A 356 9.02 -33.57 -16.94
C LYS A 356 10.12 -32.52 -17.00
N THR A 357 11.32 -32.92 -17.45
CA THR A 357 12.47 -32.01 -17.60
C THR A 357 12.22 -31.00 -18.72
N SER A 358 11.57 -31.40 -19.82
CA SER A 358 11.22 -30.49 -20.92
C SER A 358 10.26 -29.36 -20.52
N LEU A 359 9.36 -29.61 -19.55
CA LEU A 359 8.47 -28.58 -19.00
C LEU A 359 9.22 -27.50 -18.21
N LEU A 360 10.45 -27.79 -17.78
CA LEU A 360 11.32 -26.90 -17.01
C LEU A 360 12.60 -26.51 -17.78
N ALA A 361 12.58 -26.63 -19.12
CA ALA A 361 13.78 -26.49 -19.94
C ALA A 361 14.41 -25.08 -19.96
N ASN A 362 13.65 -24.04 -19.63
CA ASN A 362 14.16 -22.67 -19.44
C ASN A 362 15.03 -22.51 -18.17
N ILE A 363 14.98 -23.48 -17.24
CA ILE A 363 15.81 -23.49 -16.05
C ILE A 363 17.05 -24.36 -16.31
N GLU A 364 18.24 -23.80 -16.07
CA GLU A 364 19.49 -24.54 -16.22
C GLU A 364 19.50 -25.77 -15.28
N HIS A 365 19.91 -26.91 -15.82
CA HIS A 365 19.87 -28.17 -15.09
C HIS A 365 20.95 -29.15 -15.55
N THR A 366 21.20 -30.15 -14.72
CA THR A 366 22.11 -31.26 -15.02
C THR A 366 21.37 -32.58 -14.92
N ARG A 367 21.69 -33.51 -15.83
CA ARG A 367 21.14 -34.86 -15.86
C ARG A 367 22.21 -35.86 -15.43
N THR A 368 21.88 -36.72 -14.47
CA THR A 368 22.81 -37.72 -13.94
C THR A 368 22.16 -39.10 -13.88
N THR A 369 22.98 -40.15 -13.88
CA THR A 369 22.52 -41.53 -13.75
C THR A 369 23.35 -42.22 -12.67
N ASN A 370 22.69 -42.92 -11.74
CA ASN A 370 23.38 -43.66 -10.70
C ASN A 370 23.76 -45.09 -11.15
N ALA A 371 24.54 -45.80 -10.33
CA ALA A 371 25.00 -47.16 -10.62
C ALA A 371 23.86 -48.20 -10.81
N LYS A 372 22.64 -47.90 -10.34
CA LYS A 372 21.44 -48.75 -10.49
C LYS A 372 20.61 -48.38 -11.74
N GLY A 373 21.10 -47.45 -12.56
CA GLY A 373 20.42 -46.97 -13.77
C GLY A 373 19.29 -45.97 -13.51
N ALA A 374 19.07 -45.53 -12.26
CA ALA A 374 18.09 -44.47 -11.99
C ALA A 374 18.64 -43.12 -12.46
N VAL A 375 17.78 -42.34 -13.11
CA VAL A 375 18.09 -41.05 -13.72
C VAL A 375 17.57 -39.92 -12.84
N PHE A 376 18.31 -38.83 -12.77
CA PHE A 376 17.99 -37.66 -11.97
C PHE A 376 18.22 -36.38 -12.77
N THR A 377 17.35 -35.40 -12.56
CA THR A 377 17.50 -34.04 -13.06
C THR A 377 17.64 -33.09 -11.87
N ASP A 378 18.70 -32.30 -11.86
CA ASP A 378 19.02 -31.30 -10.84
C ASP A 378 18.99 -29.90 -11.45
N PHE A 379 18.06 -29.07 -10.99
CA PHE A 379 17.93 -27.68 -11.47
C PHE A 379 18.84 -26.72 -10.68
N THR A 380 19.22 -25.61 -11.30
CA THR A 380 19.86 -24.51 -10.60
C THR A 380 18.96 -24.01 -9.46
N PRO A 381 19.52 -23.58 -8.32
CA PRO A 381 18.71 -23.09 -7.20
C PRO A 381 17.84 -21.89 -7.61
N LEU A 382 16.55 -21.94 -7.27
CA LEU A 382 15.57 -20.89 -7.55
C LEU A 382 15.15 -20.17 -6.25
N PRO A 383 15.16 -18.83 -6.20
CA PRO A 383 14.72 -18.07 -5.04
C PRO A 383 13.23 -18.27 -4.74
N GLU A 384 12.38 -18.35 -5.77
CA GLU A 384 10.93 -18.44 -5.58
C GLU A 384 10.48 -19.75 -4.90
N LEU A 385 11.33 -20.79 -4.90
CA LEU A 385 11.04 -22.07 -4.22
C LEU A 385 11.36 -22.06 -2.72
N TYR A 386 11.91 -20.98 -2.17
CA TYR A 386 12.34 -20.91 -0.78
C TYR A 386 11.19 -21.07 0.23
N GLU A 387 10.12 -20.29 0.07
CA GLU A 387 8.97 -20.37 0.98
C GLU A 387 8.25 -21.71 0.85
N LEU A 388 8.17 -22.27 -0.37
CA LEU A 388 7.61 -23.60 -0.57
C LEU A 388 8.40 -24.68 0.18
N GLN A 389 9.73 -24.65 0.09
CA GLN A 389 10.59 -25.62 0.79
C GLN A 389 10.37 -25.56 2.30
N ARG A 390 10.26 -24.37 2.88
CA ARG A 390 10.03 -24.20 4.33
C ARG A 390 8.63 -24.59 4.75
N ALA A 391 7.63 -24.41 3.90
CA ALA A 391 6.26 -24.82 4.16
C ALA A 391 6.10 -26.35 4.14
N VAL A 392 6.89 -27.05 3.32
CA VAL A 392 6.77 -28.51 3.12
C VAL A 392 7.71 -29.32 4.03
N TYR A 393 8.93 -28.83 4.30
CA TYR A 393 9.97 -29.60 4.99
C TYR A 393 10.33 -28.99 6.35
N PHE A 394 9.99 -29.71 7.44
CA PHE A 394 10.30 -29.30 8.82
C PHE A 394 11.51 -30.02 9.44
N GLY A 395 12.24 -30.81 8.65
CA GLY A 395 13.45 -31.51 9.10
C GLY A 395 13.22 -32.88 9.76
N ASP A 396 11.97 -33.33 9.88
CA ASP A 396 11.59 -34.66 10.39
C ASP A 396 11.63 -35.76 9.31
N GLY A 397 12.05 -35.42 8.10
CA GLY A 397 12.10 -36.33 6.96
C GLY A 397 10.72 -36.62 6.33
N LYS A 398 9.66 -35.90 6.73
CA LYS A 398 8.32 -36.00 6.15
C LYS A 398 7.96 -34.71 5.40
N LYS A 399 7.04 -34.86 4.44
CA LYS A 399 6.40 -33.76 3.71
C LYS A 399 5.13 -33.34 4.46
N HIS A 400 5.02 -32.04 4.75
CA HIS A 400 3.87 -31.43 5.41
C HIS A 400 3.08 -30.60 4.40
N LEU A 401 1.83 -30.97 4.14
CA LEU A 401 1.02 -30.31 3.13
C LEU A 401 -0.10 -29.51 3.82
N SER A 402 -0.03 -28.18 3.72
CA SER A 402 -1.07 -27.28 4.23
C SER A 402 -2.34 -27.34 3.38
N TRP A 403 -3.45 -26.81 3.91
CA TRP A 403 -4.66 -26.63 3.11
C TRP A 403 -4.43 -25.72 1.91
N ASP A 404 -3.62 -24.67 2.06
CA ASP A 404 -3.29 -23.76 0.97
C ASP A 404 -2.48 -24.48 -0.13
N TYR A 405 -1.54 -25.35 0.25
CA TYR A 405 -0.83 -26.21 -0.70
C TYR A 405 -1.82 -27.08 -1.47
N LEU A 406 -2.72 -27.80 -0.77
CA LEU A 406 -3.67 -28.70 -1.42
C LEU A 406 -4.63 -27.95 -2.35
N LYS A 407 -5.11 -26.78 -1.95
CA LYS A 407 -5.98 -25.92 -2.76
C LYS A 407 -5.30 -25.36 -4.00
N SER A 408 -3.97 -25.24 -4.00
CA SER A 408 -3.20 -24.80 -5.17
C SER A 408 -3.00 -25.91 -6.22
N LEU A 409 -3.36 -27.16 -5.92
CA LEU A 409 -3.19 -28.28 -6.84
C LEU A 409 -4.17 -28.21 -8.01
N THR A 410 -3.63 -28.35 -9.22
CA THR A 410 -4.38 -28.42 -10.47
C THR A 410 -4.50 -29.87 -10.95
N PRO A 411 -5.34 -30.15 -11.96
CA PRO A 411 -5.35 -31.46 -12.62
C PRO A 411 -3.96 -31.91 -13.11
N LEU A 412 -3.10 -31.01 -13.57
CA LEU A 412 -1.72 -31.31 -13.96
C LEU A 412 -0.87 -31.71 -12.74
N SER A 413 -0.94 -30.95 -11.63
CA SER A 413 -0.24 -31.33 -10.39
C SER A 413 -0.64 -32.72 -9.89
N LEU A 414 -1.95 -33.02 -9.90
CA LEU A 414 -2.49 -34.31 -9.50
C LEU A 414 -2.06 -35.43 -10.47
N ALA A 415 -1.99 -35.15 -11.78
CA ALA A 415 -1.50 -36.10 -12.78
C ALA A 415 -0.02 -36.43 -12.56
N VAL A 416 0.82 -35.43 -12.33
CA VAL A 416 2.26 -35.61 -12.03
C VAL A 416 2.44 -36.45 -10.77
N TRP A 417 1.74 -36.11 -9.68
CA TRP A 417 1.79 -36.88 -8.45
C TRP A 417 1.33 -38.35 -8.66
N TYR A 418 0.25 -38.56 -9.41
CA TYR A 418 -0.24 -39.90 -9.74
C TYR A 418 0.74 -40.69 -10.60
N MET A 419 1.38 -40.04 -11.58
CA MET A 419 2.39 -40.69 -12.41
C MET A 419 3.63 -41.07 -11.59
N ASP A 420 3.99 -40.30 -10.56
CA ASP A 420 5.11 -40.62 -9.69
C ASP A 420 4.82 -41.80 -8.76
N ASP A 421 3.79 -41.70 -7.92
CA ASP A 421 3.56 -42.62 -6.80
C ASP A 421 2.35 -43.56 -6.97
N GLY A 422 1.56 -43.36 -8.02
CA GLY A 422 0.34 -44.11 -8.26
C GLY A 422 0.58 -45.48 -8.88
N CYS A 423 -0.15 -46.48 -8.40
CA CYS A 423 -0.30 -47.80 -8.98
C CYS A 423 -1.75 -48.00 -9.44
N PHE A 424 -1.93 -48.72 -10.54
CA PHE A 424 -3.24 -49.06 -11.08
C PHE A 424 -3.35 -50.57 -11.30
N THR A 425 -4.35 -51.18 -10.68
CA THR A 425 -4.62 -52.61 -10.85
C THR A 425 -5.96 -52.80 -11.55
N VAL A 426 -5.94 -53.39 -12.74
CA VAL A 426 -7.14 -53.81 -13.48
C VAL A 426 -7.69 -55.09 -12.85
N ARG A 427 -8.98 -55.11 -12.50
CA ARG A 427 -9.67 -56.33 -12.06
C ARG A 427 -10.13 -57.13 -13.26
N SER A 428 -9.54 -58.29 -13.47
CA SER A 428 -9.96 -59.28 -14.47
C SER A 428 -10.68 -60.47 -13.81
N LYS A 429 -11.94 -60.32 -13.40
CA LYS A 429 -12.83 -61.48 -13.12
C LYS A 429 -14.30 -61.17 -13.42
N GLY A 430 -14.88 -61.96 -14.34
CA GLY A 430 -16.32 -62.08 -14.58
C GLY A 430 -16.90 -60.99 -15.50
N ALA A 431 -16.98 -61.29 -16.79
CA ALA A 431 -17.69 -60.46 -17.77
C ALA A 431 -19.19 -60.41 -17.43
N GLN A 432 -19.62 -59.36 -16.72
CA GLN A 432 -20.98 -58.85 -16.84
C GLN A 432 -20.99 -57.86 -18.01
N GLN A 433 -22.01 -57.90 -18.89
CA GLN A 433 -22.16 -56.96 -20.01
C GLN A 433 -22.15 -55.46 -19.59
N ARG A 434 -22.24 -55.16 -18.27
CA ARG A 434 -22.13 -53.82 -17.68
C ARG A 434 -20.69 -53.29 -17.52
N THR A 435 -19.64 -54.11 -17.70
CA THR A 435 -18.22 -53.71 -17.51
C THR A 435 -17.39 -53.77 -18.80
N ALA A 436 -18.01 -53.43 -19.94
CA ALA A 436 -17.27 -53.22 -21.18
C ALA A 436 -16.33 -52.00 -21.04
N GLY A 437 -15.01 -52.23 -21.04
CA GLY A 437 -13.98 -51.20 -20.83
C GLY A 437 -13.05 -51.40 -19.63
N GLY A 438 -13.30 -52.43 -18.81
CA GLY A 438 -12.48 -52.78 -17.64
C GLY A 438 -12.82 -51.96 -16.39
N SER A 439 -12.61 -52.56 -15.22
CA SER A 439 -12.71 -51.88 -13.93
C SER A 439 -11.37 -52.00 -13.21
N GLY A 440 -10.94 -50.97 -12.50
CA GLY A 440 -9.68 -50.99 -11.77
C GLY A 440 -9.72 -50.10 -10.54
N ARG A 441 -8.67 -50.17 -9.74
CA ARG A 441 -8.50 -49.29 -8.57
C ARG A 441 -7.14 -48.63 -8.60
N ILE A 442 -7.14 -47.34 -8.30
CA ILE A 442 -5.93 -46.57 -8.01
C ILE A 442 -5.51 -46.78 -6.56
N GLU A 443 -4.21 -46.95 -6.38
CA GLU A 443 -3.54 -46.94 -5.08
C GLU A 443 -2.34 -45.99 -5.17
N ILE A 444 -2.25 -44.99 -4.30
CA ILE A 444 -1.12 -44.04 -4.29
C ILE A 444 -0.39 -44.12 -2.95
N CYS A 445 0.92 -44.34 -2.99
CA CYS A 445 1.73 -44.35 -1.77
C CYS A 445 1.85 -42.94 -1.18
N VAL A 446 1.61 -42.78 0.12
CA VAL A 446 1.70 -41.48 0.81
C VAL A 446 2.66 -41.51 2.00
N ALA A 447 3.55 -42.50 2.03
CA ALA A 447 4.48 -42.73 3.15
C ALA A 447 5.49 -41.58 3.34
N ALA A 448 5.76 -40.79 2.30
CA ALA A 448 6.61 -39.61 2.38
C ALA A 448 5.93 -38.44 3.14
N MET A 449 4.61 -38.46 3.30
CA MET A 449 3.84 -37.39 3.93
C MET A 449 3.61 -37.66 5.42
N ALA A 450 3.52 -36.61 6.23
CA ALA A 450 3.14 -36.70 7.64
C ALA A 450 1.68 -37.15 7.80
N GLU A 451 1.33 -37.80 8.92
CA GLU A 451 -0.01 -38.40 9.13
C GLU A 451 -1.15 -37.38 8.97
N ASP A 452 -1.00 -36.18 9.53
CA ASP A 452 -2.01 -35.12 9.39
C ASP A 452 -2.13 -34.61 7.96
N SER A 453 -1.06 -34.68 7.17
CA SER A 453 -1.09 -34.34 5.74
C SER A 453 -1.82 -35.42 4.93
N GLN A 454 -1.65 -36.70 5.30
CA GLN A 454 -2.38 -37.81 4.68
C GLN A 454 -3.90 -37.70 4.90
N ARG A 455 -4.32 -37.33 6.12
CA ARG A 455 -5.75 -37.11 6.44
C ARG A 455 -6.31 -35.91 5.67
N ARG A 456 -5.61 -34.77 5.71
CA ARG A 456 -6.02 -33.56 4.95
C ARG A 456 -6.11 -33.82 3.45
N LEU A 457 -5.17 -34.57 2.88
CA LEU A 457 -5.20 -34.95 1.47
C LEU A 457 -6.41 -35.83 1.12
N MET A 458 -6.76 -36.79 1.99
CA MET A 458 -7.96 -37.61 1.82
C MET A 458 -9.25 -36.77 1.88
N GLU A 459 -9.34 -35.84 2.82
CA GLU A 459 -10.47 -34.89 2.94
C GLU A 459 -10.54 -33.97 1.72
N TYR A 460 -9.42 -33.38 1.30
CA TYR A 460 -9.33 -32.54 0.11
C TYR A 460 -9.84 -33.26 -1.15
N LEU A 461 -9.38 -34.50 -1.39
CA LEU A 461 -9.81 -35.29 -2.56
C LEU A 461 -11.31 -35.62 -2.51
N ARG A 462 -11.86 -35.84 -1.31
CA ARG A 462 -13.30 -36.07 -1.13
C ARG A 462 -14.11 -34.80 -1.36
N ASP A 463 -13.75 -33.72 -0.71
CA ASP A 463 -14.57 -32.50 -0.65
C ASP A 463 -14.46 -31.68 -1.94
N THR A 464 -13.27 -31.64 -2.55
CA THR A 464 -13.01 -30.82 -3.75
C THR A 464 -13.33 -31.56 -5.03
N HIS A 465 -13.02 -32.86 -5.10
CA HIS A 465 -13.09 -33.64 -6.33
C HIS A 465 -14.16 -34.74 -6.30
N ASP A 466 -14.93 -34.87 -5.22
CA ASP A 466 -15.95 -35.92 -5.01
C ASP A 466 -15.37 -37.33 -5.22
N LEU A 467 -14.18 -37.56 -4.64
CA LEU A 467 -13.45 -38.83 -4.73
C LEU A 467 -13.54 -39.60 -3.42
N ASP A 468 -14.23 -40.74 -3.44
CA ASP A 468 -14.23 -41.67 -2.30
C ASP A 468 -12.90 -42.42 -2.22
N VAL A 469 -12.06 -41.96 -1.30
CA VAL A 469 -10.70 -42.45 -1.03
C VAL A 469 -10.59 -42.88 0.44
N LYS A 470 -9.88 -43.98 0.68
CA LYS A 470 -9.59 -44.50 2.03
C LYS A 470 -8.09 -44.65 2.25
N LEU A 471 -7.62 -44.24 3.43
CA LEU A 471 -6.26 -44.52 3.87
C LEU A 471 -6.16 -45.96 4.39
N VAL A 472 -5.28 -46.76 3.79
CA VAL A 472 -5.05 -48.17 4.14
C VAL A 472 -3.57 -48.47 4.32
N ALA A 473 -3.23 -49.40 5.21
CA ALA A 473 -1.86 -49.90 5.35
C ALA A 473 -1.64 -51.13 4.45
N ARG A 474 -0.54 -51.15 3.70
CA ARG A 474 -0.20 -52.22 2.74
C ARG A 474 1.14 -52.90 3.07
N GLY A 475 1.16 -54.22 2.88
CA GLY A 475 2.33 -55.08 3.06
C GLY A 475 2.76 -55.27 4.51
N GLU A 476 3.81 -56.07 4.72
CA GLU A 476 4.36 -56.36 6.05
C GLU A 476 4.87 -55.10 6.76
N ARG A 477 5.37 -54.13 5.99
CA ARG A 477 5.86 -52.84 6.50
C ARG A 477 4.76 -51.81 6.79
N GLN A 478 3.48 -52.18 6.64
CA GLN A 478 2.32 -51.32 6.91
C GLN A 478 2.42 -49.94 6.26
N VAL A 479 2.80 -49.90 4.98
CA VAL A 479 3.01 -48.65 4.23
C VAL A 479 1.65 -47.97 4.01
N PRO A 480 1.48 -46.68 4.35
CA PRO A 480 0.22 -45.97 4.15
C PRO A 480 0.00 -45.67 2.66
N VAL A 481 -1.20 -46.01 2.18
CA VAL A 481 -1.62 -45.90 0.78
C VAL A 481 -3.04 -45.35 0.73
N LEU A 482 -3.28 -44.41 -0.18
CA LEU A 482 -4.63 -43.96 -0.52
C LEU A 482 -5.23 -44.91 -1.55
N GLN A 483 -6.30 -45.63 -1.17
CA GLN A 483 -7.03 -46.52 -2.03
C GLN A 483 -8.33 -45.86 -2.51
N PHE A 484 -8.48 -45.80 -3.83
CA PHE A 484 -9.66 -45.24 -4.47
C PHE A 484 -10.71 -46.34 -4.68
N THR A 485 -11.99 -45.98 -4.56
CA THR A 485 -13.06 -46.84 -5.09
C THR A 485 -12.99 -46.92 -6.62
N THR A 486 -13.71 -47.87 -7.21
CA THR A 486 -13.77 -47.99 -8.68
C THR A 486 -14.38 -46.73 -9.32
N ALA A 487 -15.41 -46.16 -8.71
CA ALA A 487 -16.05 -44.93 -9.19
C ALA A 487 -15.12 -43.71 -9.04
N ALA A 488 -14.46 -43.57 -7.88
CA ALA A 488 -13.47 -42.51 -7.67
C ALA A 488 -12.28 -42.65 -8.62
N THR A 489 -11.84 -43.88 -8.92
CA THR A 489 -10.79 -44.15 -9.90
C THR A 489 -11.16 -43.65 -11.29
N GLU A 490 -12.38 -43.95 -11.75
CA GLU A 490 -12.86 -43.51 -13.06
C GLU A 490 -12.94 -41.98 -13.15
N ARG A 491 -13.50 -41.33 -12.12
CA ARG A 491 -13.61 -39.87 -12.05
C ARG A 491 -12.24 -39.18 -11.98
N PHE A 492 -11.33 -39.70 -11.16
CA PHE A 492 -9.98 -39.16 -11.05
C PHE A 492 -9.23 -39.31 -12.37
N GLN A 493 -9.29 -40.48 -13.03
CA GLN A 493 -8.64 -40.66 -14.33
C GLN A 493 -9.24 -39.78 -15.42
N GLN A 494 -10.57 -39.57 -15.43
CA GLN A 494 -11.19 -38.63 -16.36
C GLN A 494 -10.64 -37.20 -16.19
N LEU A 495 -10.37 -36.78 -14.95
CA LEU A 495 -9.80 -35.46 -14.64
C LEU A 495 -8.35 -35.33 -15.14
N ILE A 496 -7.53 -36.36 -14.93
CA ILE A 496 -6.07 -36.28 -15.17
C ILE A 496 -5.63 -36.80 -16.55
N ALA A 497 -6.46 -37.54 -17.27
CA ALA A 497 -6.08 -38.21 -18.52
C ALA A 497 -5.44 -37.30 -19.58
N PRO A 498 -5.89 -36.04 -19.78
CA PRO A 498 -5.23 -35.12 -20.71
C PRO A 498 -3.76 -34.79 -20.38
N TYR A 499 -3.35 -35.07 -19.14
CA TYR A 499 -2.02 -34.72 -18.60
C TYR A 499 -1.10 -35.93 -18.39
N VAL A 500 -1.58 -37.16 -18.64
CA VAL A 500 -0.78 -38.38 -18.43
C VAL A 500 0.06 -38.68 -19.67
N HIS A 501 1.39 -38.62 -19.51
CA HIS A 501 2.34 -38.86 -20.60
C HIS A 501 2.17 -40.26 -21.23
N PRO A 502 2.38 -40.44 -22.56
CA PRO A 502 2.22 -41.71 -23.26
C PRO A 502 2.98 -42.90 -22.64
N SER A 503 4.19 -42.66 -22.10
CA SER A 503 4.98 -43.70 -21.42
C SER A 503 4.34 -44.21 -20.12
N MET A 504 3.31 -43.52 -19.61
CA MET A 504 2.61 -43.81 -18.34
C MET A 504 1.13 -44.21 -18.55
N GLU A 505 0.65 -44.28 -19.79
CA GLU A 505 -0.74 -44.63 -20.12
C GLU A 505 -1.18 -46.00 -19.61
N TYR A 506 -0.25 -46.91 -19.34
CA TYR A 506 -0.55 -48.20 -18.72
C TYR A 506 -1.21 -48.06 -17.34
N LYS A 507 -1.04 -46.91 -16.68
CA LYS A 507 -1.73 -46.55 -15.42
C LYS A 507 -3.19 -46.12 -15.63
N LEU A 508 -3.62 -45.84 -16.86
CA LEU A 508 -5.00 -45.48 -17.17
C LEU A 508 -5.84 -46.68 -17.60
N LEU A 509 -7.15 -46.56 -17.36
CA LEU A 509 -8.18 -47.37 -18.02
C LEU A 509 -8.05 -47.20 -19.55
N PRO A 510 -8.28 -48.26 -20.34
CA PRO A 510 -8.12 -48.21 -21.80
C PRO A 510 -8.86 -47.05 -22.49
N ARG A 511 -10.06 -46.68 -21.99
CA ARG A 511 -10.89 -45.61 -22.56
C ARG A 511 -10.37 -44.19 -22.33
N PHE A 512 -9.43 -44.00 -21.42
CA PHE A 512 -8.85 -42.68 -21.10
C PHE A 512 -7.44 -42.48 -21.70
N ARG A 513 -6.91 -43.46 -22.44
CA ARG A 513 -5.60 -43.37 -23.10
C ARG A 513 -5.66 -42.52 -24.37
N GLY A 514 -4.52 -41.98 -24.81
CA GLY A 514 -4.40 -41.19 -26.02
C GLY A 514 -4.96 -39.77 -25.92
N GLN A 515 -5.22 -39.26 -24.71
CA GLN A 515 -5.74 -37.90 -24.48
C GLN A 515 -4.64 -36.87 -24.20
N PHE A 516 -3.39 -37.31 -24.10
CA PHE A 516 -2.25 -36.47 -23.71
C PHE A 516 -2.08 -35.26 -24.64
N GLY A 517 -2.00 -34.06 -24.06
CA GLY A 517 -1.87 -32.81 -24.81
C GLY A 517 -1.19 -31.68 -24.02
N VAL A 518 -0.12 -31.98 -23.28
CA VAL A 518 0.61 -30.98 -22.49
C VAL A 518 1.80 -30.44 -23.27
N GLU A 519 1.73 -29.16 -23.63
CA GLU A 519 2.83 -28.41 -24.23
C GLU A 519 3.53 -27.51 -23.19
N PRO A 520 4.87 -27.36 -23.23
CA PRO A 520 5.60 -26.49 -22.31
C PRO A 520 5.19 -25.01 -22.43
N GLN A 521 4.97 -24.36 -21.30
CA GLN A 521 4.67 -22.93 -21.20
C GLN A 521 5.73 -22.25 -20.33
N PHE A 522 6.50 -21.34 -20.92
CA PHE A 522 7.54 -20.57 -20.23
C PHE A 522 7.08 -19.14 -19.99
N ALA A 523 7.60 -18.54 -18.92
CA ALA A 523 7.39 -17.12 -18.62
C ALA A 523 8.71 -16.37 -18.79
N ASP A 524 8.63 -15.11 -19.21
CA ASP A 524 9.77 -14.22 -19.21
C ASP A 524 10.18 -13.93 -17.74
N PRO A 525 11.49 -13.95 -17.44
CA PRO A 525 11.94 -13.64 -16.09
C PRO A 525 11.53 -12.23 -15.66
N ARG A 526 11.00 -12.11 -14.44
CA ARG A 526 10.55 -10.83 -13.89
C ARG A 526 11.07 -10.61 -12.48
N MET A 527 11.44 -9.37 -12.16
CA MET A 527 11.88 -9.02 -10.82
C MET A 527 10.67 -8.91 -9.88
N ARG A 528 10.74 -9.60 -8.74
CA ARG A 528 9.74 -9.50 -7.66
C ARG A 528 10.40 -9.37 -6.30
N PRO A 529 9.74 -8.68 -5.35
CA PRO A 529 10.19 -8.66 -3.97
C PRO A 529 9.89 -9.99 -3.28
N VAL A 530 10.92 -10.69 -2.82
CA VAL A 530 10.81 -11.94 -2.07
C VAL A 530 11.42 -11.79 -0.67
N PRO A 531 10.90 -12.50 0.35
CA PRO A 531 11.53 -12.51 1.67
C PRO A 531 12.92 -13.18 1.64
N ALA A 532 13.91 -12.52 2.23
CA ALA A 532 15.25 -13.07 2.44
C ALA A 532 15.73 -12.86 3.87
N THR A 533 16.53 -13.80 4.36
CA THR A 533 17.05 -13.81 5.72
C THR A 533 18.23 -12.86 5.88
N VAL A 534 18.23 -12.05 6.94
CA VAL A 534 19.39 -11.29 7.39
C VAL A 534 20.39 -12.26 8.02
N LEU A 535 21.60 -12.32 7.45
CA LEU A 535 22.64 -13.27 7.85
C LEU A 535 23.56 -12.72 8.94
N ASP A 536 23.83 -11.42 8.90
CA ASP A 536 24.78 -10.75 9.80
C ASP A 536 24.44 -9.25 9.88
N ILE A 537 24.49 -8.69 11.10
CA ILE A 537 24.37 -7.26 11.37
C ILE A 537 25.47 -6.88 12.36
N HIS A 538 26.34 -5.95 11.96
CA HIS A 538 27.38 -5.43 12.85
C HIS A 538 27.63 -3.95 12.63
N VAL A 539 28.19 -3.27 13.63
CA VAL A 539 28.62 -1.88 13.49
C VAL A 539 29.78 -1.81 12.49
N LYS A 540 29.60 -1.03 11.44
CA LYS A 540 30.59 -0.84 10.39
C LYS A 540 31.80 -0.07 10.95
N PRO A 541 33.04 -0.52 10.70
CA PRO A 541 34.22 0.24 11.06
C PRO A 541 34.22 1.64 10.44
N THR A 542 34.79 2.61 11.14
CA THR A 542 34.92 3.98 10.66
C THR A 542 35.70 4.03 9.35
N THR A 543 35.19 4.80 8.39
CA THR A 543 35.82 4.97 7.07
C THR A 543 36.20 6.42 6.82
N ARG A 544 36.87 6.68 5.69
CA ARG A 544 37.26 8.03 5.25
C ARG A 544 36.07 9.01 5.13
N SER A 545 34.87 8.50 4.86
CA SER A 545 33.65 9.31 4.74
C SER A 545 32.56 8.69 5.60
N MET A 546 32.32 9.31 6.76
CA MET A 546 31.19 8.98 7.60
C MET A 546 29.91 9.71 7.21
N ASN A 547 29.91 10.46 6.09
CA ASN A 547 28.73 11.17 5.63
C ASN A 547 27.56 10.22 5.31
N ARG A 548 26.38 10.71 5.63
CA ARG A 548 25.07 10.10 5.43
C ARG A 548 24.48 10.54 4.11
N PHE A 549 24.19 9.57 3.24
CA PHE A 549 23.66 9.82 1.91
C PHE A 549 22.26 9.24 1.77
N ASP A 550 21.38 9.97 1.09
CA ASP A 550 20.08 9.45 0.69
C ASP A 550 19.59 10.11 -0.61
N ILE A 551 18.56 9.53 -1.23
CA ILE A 551 17.95 10.01 -2.47
C ILE A 551 16.42 9.99 -2.35
N GLU A 552 15.74 10.94 -2.98
CA GLU A 552 14.30 10.88 -3.18
C GLU A 552 13.97 10.34 -4.56
N VAL A 553 12.91 9.55 -4.64
CA VAL A 553 12.49 8.81 -5.82
C VAL A 553 11.03 9.14 -6.08
N GLU A 554 10.71 9.46 -7.32
CA GLU A 554 9.38 9.90 -7.74
C GLU A 554 8.29 8.86 -7.42
N GLY A 555 7.18 9.31 -6.81
CA GLY A 555 5.96 8.53 -6.60
C GLY A 555 6.01 7.58 -5.41
N ASN A 556 6.74 6.47 -5.52
CA ASN A 556 6.53 5.27 -4.69
C ASN A 556 7.28 5.28 -3.34
N HIS A 557 8.11 6.30 -3.09
CA HIS A 557 8.86 6.51 -1.84
C HIS A 557 9.74 5.32 -1.39
N ASN A 558 10.15 4.45 -2.31
CA ASN A 558 11.02 3.31 -2.05
C ASN A 558 11.96 3.03 -3.22
N TYR A 559 13.07 2.36 -2.95
CA TYR A 559 14.01 1.88 -3.95
C TYR A 559 14.81 0.68 -3.44
N PHE A 560 15.67 0.11 -4.27
CA PHE A 560 16.48 -1.05 -3.91
C PHE A 560 17.98 -0.72 -3.73
N VAL A 561 18.56 -1.14 -2.61
CA VAL A 561 20.00 -1.09 -2.32
C VAL A 561 20.59 -2.50 -2.29
N ASP A 562 21.46 -2.79 -3.25
CA ASP A 562 21.98 -4.13 -3.55
C ASP A 562 20.90 -5.23 -3.65
N GLY A 563 19.70 -4.81 -4.05
CA GLY A 563 18.50 -5.64 -4.14
C GLY A 563 17.59 -5.56 -2.91
N VAL A 564 18.00 -5.03 -1.76
CA VAL A 564 17.14 -4.93 -0.56
C VAL A 564 16.24 -3.69 -0.67
N MET A 565 14.94 -3.87 -0.43
CA MET A 565 13.96 -2.79 -0.52
C MET A 565 14.03 -1.86 0.70
N VAL A 566 14.21 -0.58 0.42
CA VAL A 566 14.41 0.47 1.42
C VAL A 566 13.53 1.68 1.13
N HIS A 567 13.23 2.45 2.16
CA HIS A 567 12.41 3.66 2.06
C HIS A 567 13.31 4.86 1.72
N ASN A 568 12.81 5.85 0.97
CA ASN A 568 13.52 7.14 0.86
C ASN A 568 13.24 8.05 2.08
N SER A 569 14.11 8.97 2.48
CA SER A 569 13.81 9.80 3.65
C SER A 569 12.53 10.63 3.42
N PRO A 570 11.49 10.51 4.28
CA PRO A 570 10.21 11.17 4.04
C PRO A 570 10.30 12.66 4.37
N GLU A 571 9.69 13.48 3.51
CA GLU A 571 9.35 14.87 3.84
C GLU A 571 8.50 14.91 5.12
N THR A 572 8.79 15.82 6.04
CA THR A 572 7.97 15.99 7.25
C THR A 572 7.47 17.40 7.44
N THR A 573 6.41 17.54 8.23
CA THR A 573 5.85 18.83 8.59
C THR A 573 6.43 19.29 9.93
N THR A 574 6.62 20.60 10.09
CA THR A 574 7.13 21.22 11.32
C THR A 574 6.14 21.13 12.49
N GLY A 575 6.62 21.33 13.72
CA GLY A 575 5.78 21.26 14.94
C GLY A 575 5.59 19.85 15.52
N GLY A 576 6.37 18.86 15.08
CA GLY A 576 6.34 17.49 15.63
C GLY A 576 5.16 16.63 15.16
N LYS A 577 4.92 15.48 15.82
CA LYS A 577 3.85 14.54 15.42
C LYS A 577 2.45 14.95 15.89
N ALA A 578 2.32 15.87 16.84
CA ALA A 578 1.05 16.18 17.50
C ALA A 578 -0.04 16.64 16.52
N LEU A 579 0.27 17.62 15.66
CA LEU A 579 -0.68 18.12 14.66
C LEU A 579 -1.18 17.00 13.75
N LYS A 580 -0.31 16.05 13.36
CA LYS A 580 -0.69 14.90 12.55
C LYS A 580 -1.75 14.01 13.22
N PHE A 581 -1.75 13.89 14.55
CA PHE A 581 -2.74 13.09 15.29
C PHE A 581 -4.04 13.86 15.55
N TYR A 582 -3.92 15.12 15.97
CA TYR A 582 -5.06 15.98 16.34
C TYR A 582 -5.86 16.46 15.11
N ALA A 583 -5.20 16.76 13.99
CA ALA A 583 -5.89 17.18 12.76
C ALA A 583 -6.92 16.13 12.32
N SER A 584 -8.14 16.58 12.05
CA SER A 584 -9.21 15.73 11.48
C SER A 584 -9.06 15.61 9.98
N VAL A 585 -8.61 16.67 9.31
CA VAL A 585 -8.31 16.70 7.88
C VAL A 585 -6.87 17.16 7.68
N ARG A 586 -6.14 16.50 6.78
CA ARG A 586 -4.79 16.89 6.35
C ARG A 586 -4.74 16.93 4.84
N LEU A 587 -4.31 18.07 4.30
CA LEU A 587 -4.22 18.35 2.87
C LEU A 587 -2.74 18.53 2.47
N ASP A 588 -2.26 17.70 1.55
CA ASP A 588 -0.96 17.88 0.88
C ASP A 588 -1.18 18.65 -0.43
N VAL A 589 -0.67 19.88 -0.48
CA VAL A 589 -0.83 20.82 -1.59
C VAL A 589 0.47 20.93 -2.37
N ARG A 590 0.46 20.54 -3.65
CA ARG A 590 1.64 20.55 -4.53
C ARG A 590 1.34 21.24 -5.85
N ARG A 591 2.29 22.04 -6.34
CA ARG A 591 2.27 22.57 -7.71
C ARG A 591 2.65 21.46 -8.69
N ILE A 592 1.84 21.26 -9.72
CA ILE A 592 2.08 20.27 -10.79
C ILE A 592 2.84 20.94 -11.94
N GLU A 593 2.25 21.99 -12.52
CA GLU A 593 2.77 22.67 -13.71
C GLU A 593 2.41 24.16 -13.68
N THR A 594 3.13 24.95 -14.48
CA THR A 594 2.86 26.37 -14.67
C THR A 594 1.95 26.56 -15.89
N LEU A 595 0.81 27.22 -15.68
CA LEU A 595 -0.15 27.56 -16.72
C LEU A 595 0.38 28.74 -17.54
N LYS A 596 0.29 28.62 -18.88
CA LYS A 596 0.74 29.65 -19.81
C LYS A 596 -0.39 30.07 -20.75
N ASP A 597 -0.52 31.36 -20.98
CA ASP A 597 -1.35 31.93 -22.04
C ASP A 597 -0.47 32.78 -22.96
N GLY A 598 -0.52 32.53 -24.28
CA GLY A 598 0.35 33.22 -25.25
C GLY A 598 1.87 33.09 -25.02
N GLY A 599 2.31 32.22 -24.11
CA GLY A 599 3.71 32.07 -23.69
C GLY A 599 4.04 32.71 -22.33
N GLU A 600 3.19 33.57 -21.80
CA GLU A 600 3.34 34.21 -20.49
C GLU A 600 2.79 33.31 -19.37
N PRO A 601 3.48 33.18 -18.23
CA PRO A 601 3.00 32.39 -17.10
C PRO A 601 1.86 33.13 -16.37
N VAL A 602 0.65 32.58 -16.42
CA VAL A 602 -0.57 33.20 -15.87
C VAL A 602 -1.05 32.56 -14.55
N GLY A 603 -0.49 31.40 -14.19
CA GLY A 603 -0.86 30.71 -12.97
C GLY A 603 -0.17 29.37 -12.81
N ASN A 604 -0.64 28.57 -11.87
CA ASN A 604 -0.15 27.22 -11.59
C ASN A 604 -1.31 26.23 -11.52
N ARG A 605 -1.12 25.03 -12.05
CA ARG A 605 -1.96 23.86 -11.77
C ARG A 605 -1.53 23.27 -10.44
N THR A 606 -2.47 23.12 -9.51
CA THR A 606 -2.20 22.63 -8.16
C THR A 606 -2.97 21.34 -7.91
N ARG A 607 -2.30 20.34 -7.35
CA ARG A 607 -2.90 19.11 -6.83
C ARG A 607 -3.03 19.20 -5.31
N VAL A 608 -4.18 18.81 -4.80
CA VAL A 608 -4.40 18.64 -3.36
C VAL A 608 -4.80 17.20 -3.08
N LYS A 609 -4.01 16.51 -2.24
CA LYS A 609 -4.30 15.14 -1.78
C LYS A 609 -4.79 15.17 -0.33
N VAL A 610 -5.94 14.56 -0.07
CA VAL A 610 -6.49 14.40 1.28
C VAL A 610 -5.80 13.22 1.96
N VAL A 611 -4.63 13.44 2.55
CA VAL A 611 -3.83 12.36 3.17
C VAL A 611 -4.40 11.85 4.50
N LYS A 612 -5.33 12.60 5.10
CA LYS A 612 -6.09 12.17 6.28
C LYS A 612 -7.45 12.84 6.26
N ASN A 613 -8.49 12.06 6.54
CA ASN A 613 -9.85 12.54 6.73
C ASN A 613 -10.53 11.66 7.80
N LYS A 614 -11.01 12.28 8.88
CA LYS A 614 -11.77 11.61 9.97
C LYS A 614 -13.29 11.78 9.84
N CYS A 615 -13.75 12.56 8.86
CA CYS A 615 -15.17 12.87 8.70
C CYS A 615 -15.78 12.24 7.44
N ALA A 616 -14.95 11.85 6.47
CA ALA A 616 -15.33 11.10 5.27
C ALA A 616 -14.14 10.21 4.83
N PRO A 617 -14.30 9.34 3.81
CA PRO A 617 -13.22 8.50 3.31
C PRO A 617 -11.96 9.32 2.89
N PRO A 618 -10.76 8.95 3.34
CA PRO A 618 -9.52 9.64 3.00
C PRO A 618 -8.97 9.24 1.61
N PHE A 619 -7.81 9.81 1.25
CA PHE A 619 -6.99 9.50 0.05
C PHE A 619 -7.55 9.91 -1.31
N LYS A 620 -8.68 10.60 -1.33
CA LYS A 620 -9.13 11.33 -2.52
C LYS A 620 -8.16 12.47 -2.84
N GLN A 621 -8.11 12.84 -4.11
CA GLN A 621 -7.31 13.96 -4.61
C GLN A 621 -8.15 14.83 -5.53
N SER A 622 -7.76 16.09 -5.64
CA SER A 622 -8.38 17.08 -6.51
C SER A 622 -7.30 17.91 -7.17
N GLU A 623 -7.57 18.37 -8.39
CA GLU A 623 -6.71 19.29 -9.13
C GLU A 623 -7.49 20.52 -9.53
N PHE A 624 -6.88 21.69 -9.38
CA PHE A 624 -7.47 22.96 -9.77
C PHE A 624 -6.39 23.97 -10.16
N ASP A 625 -6.82 25.03 -10.82
CA ASP A 625 -5.95 26.09 -11.32
C ASP A 625 -5.90 27.23 -10.29
N ILE A 626 -4.70 27.71 -9.96
CA ILE A 626 -4.48 28.94 -9.18
C ILE A 626 -3.90 30.00 -10.12
N LEU A 627 -4.67 31.04 -10.42
CA LEU A 627 -4.29 32.15 -11.28
C LEU A 627 -3.61 33.26 -10.46
N TYR A 628 -2.53 33.84 -10.98
CA TYR A 628 -1.82 34.92 -10.28
C TYR A 628 -2.73 36.15 -10.11
N GLY A 629 -2.78 36.69 -8.89
CA GLY A 629 -3.62 37.84 -8.52
C GLY A 629 -5.13 37.55 -8.43
N LYS A 630 -5.61 36.35 -8.79
CA LYS A 630 -7.03 35.97 -8.75
C LYS A 630 -7.32 34.77 -7.83
N GLY A 631 -6.31 33.93 -7.56
CA GLY A 631 -6.43 32.74 -6.73
C GLY A 631 -7.04 31.54 -7.44
N ILE A 632 -7.75 30.70 -6.68
CA ILE A 632 -8.39 29.47 -7.20
C ILE A 632 -9.42 29.84 -8.27
N SER A 633 -9.30 29.25 -9.46
CA SER A 633 -10.27 29.41 -10.53
C SER A 633 -11.47 28.50 -10.30
N ARG A 634 -12.58 29.10 -9.83
CA ARG A 634 -13.87 28.43 -9.68
C ARG A 634 -14.36 27.89 -11.03
N GLU A 635 -14.36 28.72 -12.06
CA GLU A 635 -14.84 28.38 -13.40
C GLU A 635 -14.00 27.26 -14.04
N GLY A 636 -12.67 27.32 -13.86
CA GLY A 636 -11.77 26.25 -14.32
C GLY A 636 -12.08 24.91 -13.65
N SER A 637 -12.37 24.93 -12.34
CA SER A 637 -12.75 23.74 -11.58
C SER A 637 -14.12 23.18 -12.01
N LEU A 638 -15.09 24.05 -12.32
CA LEU A 638 -16.40 23.65 -12.86
C LEU A 638 -16.28 22.99 -14.22
N ILE A 639 -15.40 23.48 -15.09
CA ILE A 639 -15.15 22.88 -16.40
C ILE A 639 -14.59 21.47 -16.25
N ASP A 640 -13.55 21.31 -15.44
CA ASP A 640 -12.88 20.02 -15.26
C ASP A 640 -13.85 18.98 -14.67
N MET A 641 -14.52 19.33 -13.57
CA MET A 641 -15.51 18.45 -12.91
C MET A 641 -16.73 18.18 -13.79
N GLY A 642 -17.20 19.20 -14.53
CA GLY A 642 -18.33 19.07 -15.43
C GLY A 642 -18.04 18.11 -16.59
N VAL A 643 -16.82 18.14 -17.14
CA VAL A 643 -16.40 17.18 -18.18
C VAL A 643 -16.21 15.79 -17.61
N GLU A 644 -15.53 15.67 -16.47
CA GLU A 644 -15.29 14.37 -15.79
C GLU A 644 -16.59 13.63 -15.50
N HIS A 645 -17.63 14.35 -15.07
CA HIS A 645 -18.93 13.77 -14.77
C HIS A 645 -19.94 13.85 -15.93
N GLY A 646 -19.51 14.22 -17.14
CA GLY A 646 -20.35 14.21 -18.35
C GLY A 646 -21.51 15.22 -18.35
N ILE A 647 -21.44 16.25 -17.51
CA ILE A 647 -22.37 17.40 -17.51
C ILE A 647 -22.01 18.36 -18.64
N LEU A 648 -20.70 18.60 -18.83
CA LEU A 648 -20.14 19.29 -19.98
C LEU A 648 -19.63 18.27 -20.99
N ARG A 649 -19.83 18.53 -22.28
CA ARG A 649 -19.26 17.71 -23.35
C ARG A 649 -18.05 18.39 -23.96
N LYS A 650 -16.99 17.61 -24.16
CA LYS A 650 -15.78 18.05 -24.85
C LYS A 650 -15.66 17.33 -26.20
N SER A 651 -15.74 18.07 -27.31
CA SER A 651 -15.59 17.55 -28.67
C SER A 651 -14.33 18.16 -29.31
N GLY A 652 -13.23 17.42 -29.27
CA GLY A 652 -11.91 17.94 -29.66
C GLY A 652 -11.47 19.09 -28.75
N ALA A 653 -11.33 20.28 -29.30
CA ALA A 653 -11.00 21.50 -28.54
C ALA A 653 -12.24 22.26 -28.03
N TRP A 654 -13.46 21.88 -28.43
CA TRP A 654 -14.68 22.62 -28.08
C TRP A 654 -15.34 22.09 -26.81
N TYR A 655 -15.78 23.01 -25.96
CA TYR A 655 -16.59 22.73 -24.77
C TYR A 655 -18.03 23.16 -25.01
N THR A 656 -18.99 22.29 -24.66
CA THR A 656 -20.43 22.52 -24.88
C THR A 656 -21.26 22.10 -23.68
N TYR A 657 -22.34 22.82 -23.38
CA TYR A 657 -23.32 22.53 -22.34
C TYR A 657 -24.71 22.59 -22.95
N GLU A 658 -25.50 21.51 -22.84
CA GLU A 658 -26.88 21.41 -23.36
C GLU A 658 -27.13 21.88 -24.81
N GLY A 659 -26.08 21.94 -25.64
CA GLY A 659 -26.14 22.40 -27.03
C GLY A 659 -25.48 23.76 -27.26
N ASP A 660 -25.27 24.54 -26.20
CA ASP A 660 -24.57 25.82 -26.26
C ASP A 660 -23.05 25.64 -26.28
N GLN A 661 -22.38 26.45 -27.08
CA GLN A 661 -20.92 26.44 -27.20
C GLN A 661 -20.30 27.36 -26.16
N LEU A 662 -19.63 26.79 -25.16
CA LEU A 662 -18.89 27.55 -24.14
C LEU A 662 -17.62 28.16 -24.72
N GLY A 663 -17.02 27.51 -25.72
CA GLY A 663 -15.87 28.03 -26.44
C GLY A 663 -14.86 26.97 -26.86
N GLN A 664 -13.90 27.39 -27.70
CA GLN A 664 -12.77 26.57 -28.13
C GLN A 664 -11.60 26.75 -27.17
N GLY A 665 -11.20 25.68 -26.48
CA GLY A 665 -10.14 25.68 -25.48
C GLY A 665 -10.64 26.06 -24.08
N LYS A 666 -9.90 25.61 -23.06
CA LYS A 666 -10.30 25.78 -21.65
C LYS A 666 -10.41 27.25 -21.25
N GLU A 667 -9.53 28.12 -21.75
CA GLU A 667 -9.52 29.54 -21.39
C GLU A 667 -10.77 30.28 -21.89
N ASN A 668 -11.18 30.01 -23.13
CA ASN A 668 -12.40 30.61 -23.68
C ASN A 668 -13.65 30.12 -22.94
N ALA A 669 -13.71 28.83 -22.60
CA ALA A 669 -14.79 28.28 -21.79
C ALA A 669 -14.82 28.89 -20.37
N ARG A 670 -13.64 29.16 -19.78
CA ARG A 670 -13.52 29.83 -18.48
C ARG A 670 -14.07 31.25 -18.54
N ARG A 671 -13.67 32.02 -19.57
CA ARG A 671 -14.17 33.37 -19.80
C ARG A 671 -15.69 33.39 -19.99
N PHE A 672 -16.23 32.44 -20.77
CA PHE A 672 -17.67 32.31 -20.96
C PHE A 672 -18.42 32.08 -19.65
N LEU A 673 -17.96 31.16 -18.78
CA LEU A 673 -18.60 30.93 -17.48
C LEU A 673 -18.46 32.13 -16.53
N SER A 674 -17.35 32.87 -16.63
CA SER A 674 -17.17 34.11 -15.87
C SER A 674 -18.14 35.22 -16.32
N ASP A 675 -18.43 35.30 -17.62
CA ASP A 675 -19.34 36.29 -18.20
C ASP A 675 -20.83 35.90 -18.02
N ASN A 676 -21.11 34.62 -17.73
CA ASN A 676 -22.47 34.07 -17.53
C ASN A 676 -22.60 33.32 -16.19
N PRO A 677 -22.72 34.04 -15.05
CA PRO A 677 -22.77 33.44 -13.71
C PRO A 677 -23.97 32.52 -13.47
N ASP A 678 -25.08 32.76 -14.15
CA ASP A 678 -26.30 31.94 -14.12
C ASP A 678 -26.02 30.51 -14.60
N ILE A 679 -25.35 30.36 -15.75
CA ILE A 679 -24.93 29.05 -16.29
C ILE A 679 -23.91 28.40 -15.36
N ALA A 680 -22.94 29.17 -14.84
CA ALA A 680 -21.94 28.65 -13.91
C ALA A 680 -22.58 28.08 -12.63
N ASN A 681 -23.55 28.79 -12.05
CA ASN A 681 -24.30 28.35 -10.87
C ASN A 681 -25.15 27.10 -11.15
N GLU A 682 -25.75 27.00 -12.34
CA GLU A 682 -26.52 25.82 -12.73
C GLU A 682 -25.62 24.59 -12.87
N VAL A 683 -24.48 24.72 -13.55
CA VAL A 683 -23.48 23.65 -13.70
C VAL A 683 -22.97 23.20 -12.32
N GLU A 684 -22.66 24.15 -11.44
CA GLU A 684 -22.25 23.87 -10.06
C GLU A 684 -23.31 23.07 -9.30
N LYS A 685 -24.58 23.49 -9.37
CA LYS A 685 -25.69 22.80 -8.71
C LYS A 685 -25.81 21.36 -9.19
N ARG A 686 -25.78 21.13 -10.51
CA ARG A 686 -25.86 19.77 -11.08
C ARG A 686 -24.67 18.89 -10.69
N ILE A 687 -23.46 19.46 -10.61
CA ILE A 687 -22.28 18.73 -10.11
C ILE A 687 -22.51 18.31 -8.66
N LYS A 688 -22.94 19.24 -7.79
CA LYS A 688 -23.19 18.96 -6.36
C LYS A 688 -24.27 17.90 -6.15
N GLU A 689 -25.39 18.00 -6.86
CA GLU A 689 -26.48 17.01 -6.82
C GLU A 689 -26.00 15.62 -7.22
N LYS A 690 -25.25 15.52 -8.33
CA LYS A 690 -24.71 14.23 -8.81
C LYS A 690 -23.71 13.61 -7.85
N MET A 691 -22.97 14.44 -7.11
CA MET A 691 -21.97 13.99 -6.13
C MET A 691 -22.54 13.82 -4.71
N GLY A 692 -23.84 14.05 -4.50
CA GLY A 692 -24.50 13.89 -3.21
C GLY A 692 -24.10 14.92 -2.16
N ILE A 693 -23.69 16.12 -2.58
CA ILE A 693 -23.20 17.19 -1.70
C ILE A 693 -24.28 18.27 -1.58
N GLY A 694 -24.72 18.56 -0.35
CA GLY A 694 -25.69 19.62 -0.09
C GLY A 694 -27.17 19.19 -0.14
N ALA A 695 -27.47 17.89 -0.06
CA ALA A 695 -28.82 17.44 0.28
C ALA A 695 -29.11 17.83 1.74
N SER A 696 -29.95 18.85 1.93
CA SER A 696 -30.47 19.25 3.23
C SER A 696 -31.21 18.06 3.87
N ALA A 697 -31.05 17.90 5.18
CA ALA A 697 -31.70 16.87 6.00
C ALA A 697 -33.22 17.10 6.19
N GLU A 698 -33.95 17.55 5.17
CA GLU A 698 -35.41 17.70 5.21
C GLU A 698 -36.17 16.61 4.42
N ASP A 699 -35.49 15.84 3.56
CA ASP A 699 -36.08 14.63 2.95
C ASP A 699 -35.65 13.39 3.75
N GLY A 700 -36.29 13.18 4.89
CA GLY A 700 -36.16 11.96 5.68
C GLY A 700 -36.80 10.77 4.97
N ASP A 701 -36.03 10.06 4.15
CA ASP A 701 -36.33 8.66 3.81
C ASP A 701 -35.99 7.80 5.04
N ASP A 702 -37.03 7.40 5.75
CA ASP A 702 -37.00 6.62 6.98
C ASP A 702 -36.66 5.16 6.64
N SER A 703 -35.38 4.91 6.30
CA SER A 703 -34.84 3.56 6.25
C SER A 703 -33.55 3.50 7.06
N ALA A 704 -33.69 3.09 8.32
CA ALA A 704 -32.55 2.74 9.14
C ALA A 704 -31.77 1.61 8.43
N PRO A 705 -30.45 1.74 8.22
CA PRO A 705 -29.67 0.62 7.71
C PRO A 705 -29.71 -0.52 8.73
N ALA A 706 -30.01 -1.73 8.24
CA ALA A 706 -30.03 -2.93 9.04
C ALA A 706 -28.68 -3.12 9.78
N PRO A 707 -28.71 -3.65 11.02
CA PRO A 707 -27.48 -3.95 11.73
C PRO A 707 -26.61 -4.89 10.90
N VAL A 708 -25.38 -4.45 10.64
CA VAL A 708 -24.35 -5.27 10.00
C VAL A 708 -23.98 -6.38 10.99
N GLU A 709 -24.35 -7.62 10.67
CA GLU A 709 -23.83 -8.79 11.37
C GLU A 709 -22.33 -8.96 11.06
N PHE A 710 -21.52 -9.14 12.10
CA PHE A 710 -20.11 -9.55 11.98
C PHE A 710 -19.99 -11.06 11.84
#